data_AF-A0AA38PZC1-F1
#
_entry.id   AF-A0AA38PZC1-F1
#
_cell.length_a   1.000
_cell.length_b   1.000
_cell.length_c   1.000
_cell.angle_alpha   90.00
_cell.angle_beta   90.00
_cell.angle_gamma   90.00
#
_symmetry.space_group_name_H-M   'P 1'
#
loop_
_entity.id
_entity.type
_entity.pdbx_description
1 polymer ?
#
loop_
_entity_poly.entity_id
_entity_poly.type
_entity_poly.pdbx_seq_one_letter_code
_entity_poly.pdbx_strand_id
1 'polypeptide(L)'
;MGPISSSPTASLTPSAPGLIRVKSLVRASTVYQNMIDRIRRQRSSDSDSFLSSQSSHRHEPSNQASSFGLGPYGEPIKYLMCANQSTRVRAQKRCTEQGLLPCPRCQLVKYCSERCQKQHWPRHSSACAHPYLEESWQPGWVLQERLPSFACSSATFSPSSFIFPVFDTLNLTQNEGEGAFDKDYKLCFAAYADIRNLVETVNNLPSNYKGRFDVLINNSDPIITNRNLIILYALLNPEPSIDEAVELAIHFMYSAVLSAPSAAYLQRCLDDIYGQVDGCNSDFSFRASLNTRGKGRIYSFQTIAGVKQPLEMFTSTTYSLATALQNRWEILDASENVDSWDRFLSRLRPSHRMAYQRFRETGVLTPFSVDTSRFMHPNRLMFSSQGEWLGRRNFNPLQGWDATSVQVEGAKFAMIESADIFGCLFFYLKSQFRRFAYQVKDLNVNFVVTQFDPQILAKGISAGVIPIFEGACFDRVDTRDMMDDIRIEVCLADWGPLLNRGNPFASLLMYSRAWHYERPYALARCNPHAALMLFMQKCFEIPSLNNKLKDAFVQGLRSPALLRLIESLDAFYDHDGIFHEFLAAQNTESAAAAFGLGLRSRNLIHPKRFGVPLDACAHSLPDISRSQFYDLASLCEVDFSARFLEFGWRH
;
A
#
# COMPACT_ATOMS: atom_id res chain seq x y z
N MET A 1 -45.04 -39.27 37.23
CA MET A 1 -44.81 -39.49 35.80
C MET A 1 -45.21 -38.21 35.10
N GLY A 2 -44.23 -37.47 34.56
CA GLY A 2 -44.38 -36.05 34.21
C GLY A 2 -44.96 -35.79 32.82
N PRO A 3 -45.32 -34.53 32.57
CA PRO A 3 -45.31 -33.97 31.23
C PRO A 3 -44.56 -32.63 31.12
N ILE A 4 -43.79 -32.53 30.04
CA ILE A 4 -43.61 -31.39 29.12
C ILE A 4 -43.35 -30.00 29.76
N SER A 5 -42.12 -29.51 29.60
CA SER A 5 -41.83 -28.07 29.64
C SER A 5 -41.03 -27.63 28.40
N SER A 6 -41.51 -26.54 27.84
CA SER A 6 -41.07 -25.82 26.66
C SER A 6 -39.81 -24.99 26.93
N SER A 7 -38.89 -25.02 25.98
CA SER A 7 -37.72 -24.13 25.90
C SER A 7 -38.10 -22.76 25.33
N PRO A 8 -37.72 -21.63 25.96
CA PRO A 8 -37.91 -20.31 25.39
C PRO A 8 -36.69 -19.89 24.54
N THR A 9 -37.00 -19.43 23.33
CA THR A 9 -36.14 -18.68 22.40
C THR A 9 -35.69 -17.35 23.01
N ALA A 10 -34.38 -17.11 23.11
CA ALA A 10 -33.80 -15.81 23.42
C ALA A 10 -33.57 -15.01 22.13
N SER A 11 -34.29 -13.91 21.98
CA SER A 11 -34.11 -12.89 20.95
C SER A 11 -32.89 -12.02 21.28
N LEU A 12 -31.83 -12.12 20.47
CA LEU A 12 -30.71 -11.18 20.48
C LEU A 12 -31.02 -10.03 19.51
N THR A 13 -31.46 -8.90 20.05
CA THR A 13 -31.49 -7.62 19.33
C THR A 13 -30.07 -7.03 19.25
N PRO A 14 -29.64 -6.47 18.10
CA PRO A 14 -28.34 -5.78 18.01
C PRO A 14 -28.40 -4.43 18.73
N SER A 15 -27.52 -4.21 19.68
CA SER A 15 -27.35 -2.93 20.39
C SER A 15 -26.66 -1.89 19.50
N ALA A 16 -27.27 -0.72 19.35
CA ALA A 16 -26.72 0.45 18.66
C ALA A 16 -25.47 1.02 19.36
N PRO A 17 -24.42 1.44 18.63
CA PRO A 17 -23.20 2.00 19.22
C PRO A 17 -23.34 3.50 19.41
N GLY A 18 -23.94 3.93 20.51
CA GLY A 18 -24.06 5.36 20.83
C GLY A 18 -24.18 5.56 22.32
N LEU A 19 -23.04 5.67 23.02
CA LEU A 19 -22.90 6.39 24.30
C LEU A 19 -21.46 6.36 24.87
N ILE A 20 -20.55 5.52 24.33
CA ILE A 20 -19.16 5.40 24.82
C ILE A 20 -18.26 6.56 24.36
N ARG A 21 -18.62 7.27 23.28
CA ARG A 21 -17.75 8.26 22.59
C ARG A 21 -17.51 9.56 23.40
N VAL A 22 -18.48 10.03 24.18
CA VAL A 22 -18.42 11.35 24.85
C VAL A 22 -17.43 11.36 26.03
N LYS A 23 -17.32 10.27 26.81
CA LYS A 23 -16.37 10.20 27.94
C LYS A 23 -14.91 10.04 27.49
N SER A 24 -14.68 9.51 26.28
CA SER A 24 -13.33 9.39 25.69
C SER A 24 -12.75 10.74 25.23
N LEU A 25 -13.60 11.61 24.67
CA LEU A 25 -13.24 12.95 24.18
C LEU A 25 -12.82 13.90 25.32
N VAL A 26 -13.51 13.84 26.46
CA VAL A 26 -13.17 14.68 27.63
C VAL A 26 -11.83 14.27 28.24
N ARG A 27 -11.56 12.96 28.37
CA ARG A 27 -10.25 12.47 28.86
C ARG A 27 -9.10 12.79 27.90
N ALA A 28 -9.32 12.69 26.59
CA ALA A 28 -8.33 13.09 25.59
C ALA A 28 -8.00 14.59 25.65
N SER A 29 -9.01 15.44 25.86
CA SER A 29 -8.84 16.90 26.01
C SER A 29 -8.02 17.28 27.25
N THR A 30 -8.23 16.61 28.39
CA THR A 30 -7.44 16.87 29.60
C THR A 30 -5.99 16.38 29.49
N VAL A 31 -5.77 15.22 28.87
CA VAL A 31 -4.41 14.72 28.59
C VAL A 31 -3.70 15.64 27.59
N TYR A 32 -4.41 16.14 26.59
CA TYR A 32 -3.91 17.11 25.59
C TYR A 32 -3.48 18.44 26.23
N GLN A 33 -4.31 19.05 27.08
CA GLN A 33 -3.93 20.30 27.76
C GLN A 33 -2.73 20.10 28.70
N ASN A 34 -2.69 18.98 29.41
CA ASN A 34 -1.54 18.65 30.26
C ASN A 34 -0.25 18.40 29.46
N MET A 35 -0.35 17.86 28.24
CA MET A 35 0.79 17.65 27.34
C MET A 35 1.28 18.98 26.75
N ILE A 36 0.36 19.82 26.23
CA ILE A 36 0.68 21.14 25.66
C ILE A 36 1.29 22.08 26.71
N ASP A 37 0.72 22.15 27.91
CA ASP A 37 1.22 23.01 28.98
C ASP A 37 2.58 22.57 29.52
N ARG A 38 2.99 21.32 29.29
CA ARG A 38 4.30 20.81 29.69
C ARG A 38 5.35 20.98 28.60
N ILE A 39 4.98 20.80 27.33
CA ILE A 39 5.84 21.15 26.19
C ILE A 39 6.17 22.65 26.21
N ARG A 40 5.19 23.50 26.54
CA ARG A 40 5.41 24.95 26.72
C ARG A 40 6.34 25.26 27.90
N ARG A 41 6.30 24.48 28.99
CA ARG A 41 7.19 24.64 30.16
C ARG A 41 8.63 24.18 29.91
N GLN A 42 8.85 23.18 29.05
CA GLN A 42 10.19 22.79 28.62
C GLN A 42 10.82 23.81 27.64
N ARG A 43 9.99 24.59 26.92
CA ARG A 43 10.44 25.65 26.01
C ARG A 43 11.18 26.80 26.73
N SER A 44 10.96 27.00 28.04
CA SER A 44 11.67 28.03 28.83
C SER A 44 13.04 27.59 29.34
N SER A 45 13.42 26.31 29.20
CA SER A 45 14.72 25.78 29.63
C SER A 45 15.66 25.41 28.47
N ASP A 46 15.16 25.26 27.24
CA ASP A 46 15.89 24.62 26.13
C ASP A 46 16.09 25.50 24.88
N SER A 47 15.89 26.82 24.95
CA SER A 47 16.07 27.71 23.80
C SER A 47 17.50 27.74 23.21
N ASP A 48 18.50 27.18 23.92
CA ASP A 48 19.90 27.11 23.47
C ASP A 48 20.40 25.69 23.12
N SER A 49 19.62 24.62 23.31
CA SER A 49 20.10 23.22 23.16
C SER A 49 19.75 22.54 21.83
N PHE A 50 18.94 23.19 20.98
CA PHE A 50 18.46 22.63 19.69
C PHE A 50 19.55 22.33 18.65
N LEU A 51 20.81 22.72 18.90
CA LEU A 51 21.92 22.57 17.94
C LEU A 51 23.17 21.83 18.49
N SER A 52 23.16 21.25 19.71
CA SER A 52 24.42 20.78 20.33
C SER A 52 24.53 19.31 20.78
N SER A 53 23.57 18.42 20.48
CA SER A 53 23.80 16.97 20.71
C SER A 53 24.35 16.25 19.48
N GLN A 54 25.59 16.57 19.11
CA GLN A 54 26.37 15.70 18.24
C GLN A 54 26.90 14.52 19.05
N SER A 55 26.21 13.39 19.04
CA SER A 55 26.81 12.10 19.41
C SER A 55 27.50 11.51 18.18
N SER A 56 28.81 11.80 18.03
CA SER A 56 29.63 11.12 17.03
C SER A 56 29.96 9.70 17.49
N HIS A 57 29.02 8.76 17.34
CA HIS A 57 29.39 7.35 17.36
C HIS A 57 29.96 6.99 15.99
N ARG A 58 31.28 7.16 15.84
CA ARG A 58 32.05 6.49 14.79
C ARG A 58 32.04 4.99 15.12
N HIS A 59 31.07 4.26 14.59
CA HIS A 59 31.25 2.82 14.41
C HIS A 59 32.21 2.61 13.24
N GLU A 60 33.37 2.05 13.53
CA GLU A 60 34.23 1.48 12.49
C GLU A 60 33.45 0.39 11.75
N PRO A 61 33.43 0.36 10.41
CA PRO A 61 32.72 -0.66 9.67
C PRO A 61 33.43 -2.00 9.87
N SER A 62 32.81 -2.90 10.64
CA SER A 62 33.18 -4.30 10.61
C SER A 62 32.85 -4.84 9.21
N ASN A 63 33.91 -5.00 8.39
CA ASN A 63 33.85 -5.55 7.04
C ASN A 63 33.52 -7.06 7.05
N GLN A 64 32.32 -7.43 7.52
CA GLN A 64 31.65 -8.63 7.05
C GLN A 64 30.51 -8.19 6.14
N ALA A 65 30.81 -8.09 4.85
CA ALA A 65 29.82 -7.87 3.79
C ALA A 65 28.75 -8.96 3.89
N SER A 66 27.68 -8.68 4.62
CA SER A 66 26.54 -9.57 4.75
C SER A 66 25.72 -9.39 3.49
N SER A 67 26.04 -10.16 2.45
CA SER A 67 25.38 -10.12 1.15
C SER A 67 23.95 -10.67 1.30
N PHE A 68 22.92 -9.81 1.25
CA PHE A 68 21.50 -10.19 1.47
C PHE A 68 20.60 -10.10 0.23
N GLY A 69 21.17 -9.87 -0.94
CA GLY A 69 20.49 -9.91 -2.22
C GLY A 69 20.15 -11.32 -2.71
N LEU A 70 19.40 -11.38 -3.82
CA LEU A 70 18.83 -12.61 -4.36
C LEU A 70 19.81 -13.47 -5.17
N GLY A 71 21.03 -13.04 -5.39
CA GLY A 71 22.01 -13.70 -6.23
C GLY A 71 22.58 -15.00 -5.65
N PRO A 72 23.32 -15.77 -6.47
CA PRO A 72 24.03 -16.98 -6.07
C PRO A 72 24.85 -16.91 -4.77
N TYR A 73 25.48 -15.77 -4.51
CA TYR A 73 26.38 -15.50 -3.37
C TYR A 73 25.85 -14.36 -2.49
N GLY A 74 24.54 -14.10 -2.56
CA GLY A 74 23.87 -13.02 -1.81
C GLY A 74 23.95 -11.66 -2.48
N GLU A 75 24.51 -11.53 -3.67
CA GLU A 75 24.57 -10.27 -4.40
C GLU A 75 23.19 -9.86 -4.94
N PRO A 76 22.89 -8.57 -5.09
CA PRO A 76 21.64 -8.14 -5.73
C PRO A 76 21.53 -8.63 -7.19
N ILE A 77 20.37 -9.14 -7.59
CA ILE A 77 20.16 -9.66 -8.95
C ILE A 77 19.91 -8.53 -9.94
N LYS A 78 20.64 -8.52 -11.06
CA LYS A 78 20.48 -7.48 -12.12
C LYS A 78 19.55 -7.91 -13.25
N TYR A 79 19.35 -9.21 -13.40
CA TYR A 79 18.59 -9.83 -14.46
C TYR A 79 17.90 -11.09 -13.94
N LEU A 80 16.96 -11.62 -14.72
CA LEU A 80 16.33 -12.90 -14.40
C LEU A 80 17.34 -14.03 -14.53
N MET A 81 17.58 -14.71 -13.42
CA MET A 81 18.48 -15.86 -13.34
C MET A 81 17.82 -17.10 -13.97
N CYS A 82 18.63 -17.98 -14.56
CA CYS A 82 18.19 -19.30 -15.04
C CYS A 82 17.45 -20.05 -13.92
N ALA A 83 16.33 -20.69 -14.21
CA ALA A 83 15.53 -21.38 -13.20
C ALA A 83 16.18 -22.67 -12.64
N ASN A 84 17.23 -23.18 -13.29
CA ASN A 84 17.97 -24.34 -12.80
C ASN A 84 18.98 -23.99 -11.70
N GLN A 85 18.50 -23.42 -10.59
CA GLN A 85 19.35 -22.89 -9.51
C GLN A 85 19.64 -23.87 -8.37
N SER A 86 19.12 -25.10 -8.41
CA SER A 86 19.15 -25.99 -7.23
C SER A 86 20.44 -26.79 -7.09
N THR A 87 20.77 -27.08 -5.82
CA THR A 87 21.94 -27.81 -5.33
C THR A 87 21.65 -29.25 -4.87
N ARG A 88 20.43 -29.77 -5.08
CA ARG A 88 20.01 -31.05 -4.46
C ARG A 88 20.75 -32.31 -4.93
N VAL A 89 21.45 -32.28 -6.07
CA VAL A 89 22.31 -33.39 -6.50
C VAL A 89 23.75 -33.02 -6.15
N ARG A 90 24.40 -33.81 -5.27
CA ARG A 90 25.77 -33.61 -4.74
C ARG A 90 26.88 -33.40 -5.79
N ALA A 91 26.57 -33.47 -7.09
CA ALA A 91 27.51 -33.33 -8.20
C ALA A 91 27.15 -32.24 -9.23
N GLN A 92 26.02 -31.52 -9.11
CA GLN A 92 25.64 -30.46 -10.06
C GLN A 92 25.82 -29.06 -9.47
N LYS A 93 26.66 -28.25 -10.13
CA LYS A 93 26.82 -26.82 -9.83
C LYS A 93 25.51 -26.09 -10.11
N ARG A 94 25.09 -25.20 -9.20
CA ARG A 94 24.01 -24.22 -9.39
C ARG A 94 24.27 -23.46 -10.69
N CYS A 95 23.28 -23.37 -11.58
CA CYS A 95 23.40 -22.49 -12.72
C CYS A 95 23.29 -21.04 -12.24
N THR A 96 24.32 -20.25 -12.52
CA THR A 96 24.42 -18.82 -12.18
C THR A 96 24.23 -17.93 -13.40
N GLU A 97 23.92 -18.52 -14.55
CA GLU A 97 23.73 -17.79 -15.80
C GLU A 97 22.36 -17.11 -15.87
N GLN A 98 22.28 -16.09 -16.72
CA GLN A 98 21.01 -15.44 -17.05
C GLN A 98 20.07 -16.42 -17.77
N GLY A 99 18.78 -16.35 -17.43
CA GLY A 99 17.73 -17.08 -18.12
C GLY A 99 17.21 -16.29 -19.32
N LEU A 100 17.30 -16.85 -20.52
CA LEU A 100 16.87 -16.19 -21.76
C LEU A 100 15.73 -16.93 -22.46
N LEU A 101 15.74 -18.27 -22.42
CA LEU A 101 14.78 -19.14 -23.10
C LEU A 101 13.56 -19.39 -22.18
N PRO A 102 12.37 -18.87 -22.50
CA PRO A 102 11.18 -19.12 -21.70
C PRO A 102 10.73 -20.57 -21.77
N CYS A 103 10.12 -21.07 -20.69
CA CYS A 103 9.40 -22.34 -20.73
C CYS A 103 8.23 -22.21 -21.73
N PRO A 104 8.16 -23.05 -22.78
CA PRO A 104 7.22 -22.86 -23.88
C PRO A 104 5.74 -23.05 -23.47
N ARG A 105 5.49 -23.71 -22.33
CA ARG A 105 4.13 -23.93 -21.83
C ARG A 105 3.66 -22.81 -20.91
N CYS A 106 4.38 -22.56 -19.81
CA CYS A 106 3.89 -21.66 -18.76
C CYS A 106 4.42 -20.23 -18.88
N GLN A 107 5.54 -20.01 -19.60
CA GLN A 107 6.24 -18.72 -19.73
C GLN A 107 6.71 -18.08 -18.40
N LEU A 108 6.47 -18.73 -17.25
CA LEU A 108 6.81 -18.21 -15.93
C LEU A 108 8.30 -18.28 -15.60
N VAL A 109 9.04 -19.21 -16.21
CA VAL A 109 10.47 -19.41 -15.93
C VAL A 109 11.30 -19.35 -17.19
N LYS A 110 12.56 -18.94 -17.05
CA LYS A 110 13.54 -18.92 -18.14
C LYS A 110 14.77 -19.78 -17.84
N TYR A 111 15.41 -20.24 -18.91
CA TYR A 111 16.59 -21.09 -18.88
C TYR A 111 17.72 -20.49 -19.71
N CYS A 112 18.97 -20.76 -19.35
CA CYS A 112 20.12 -20.43 -20.20
C CYS A 112 20.31 -21.42 -21.35
N SER A 113 19.74 -22.63 -21.24
CA SER A 113 19.86 -23.70 -22.24
C SER A 113 18.76 -24.76 -22.06
N GLU A 114 18.47 -25.50 -23.13
CA GLU A 114 17.57 -26.67 -23.09
C GLU A 114 18.06 -27.75 -22.09
N ARG A 115 19.38 -27.88 -21.91
CA ARG A 115 19.96 -28.75 -20.89
C ARG A 115 19.49 -28.37 -19.49
N CYS A 116 19.53 -27.08 -19.15
CA CYS A 116 19.04 -26.59 -17.85
C CYS A 116 17.53 -26.76 -17.70
N GLN A 117 16.76 -26.65 -18.78
CA GLN A 117 15.33 -26.97 -18.77
C GLN A 117 15.08 -28.43 -18.43
N LYS A 118 15.74 -29.38 -19.12
CA LYS A 118 15.61 -30.82 -18.85
C LYS A 118 16.00 -31.18 -17.43
N GLN A 119 17.05 -30.55 -16.88
CA GLN A 119 17.48 -30.76 -15.49
C GLN A 119 16.52 -30.16 -14.45
N HIS A 120 15.89 -29.03 -14.75
CA HIS A 120 14.89 -28.43 -13.86
C HIS A 120 13.52 -29.12 -13.95
N TRP A 121 13.20 -29.76 -15.08
CA TRP A 121 11.88 -30.31 -15.37
C TRP A 121 11.26 -31.16 -14.24
N PRO A 122 11.99 -32.09 -13.57
CA PRO A 122 11.40 -32.89 -12.49
C PRO A 122 10.85 -32.07 -11.31
N ARG A 123 11.32 -30.83 -11.13
CA ARG A 123 10.85 -29.90 -10.09
C ARG A 123 9.82 -28.90 -10.61
N HIS A 124 9.89 -28.56 -11.90
CA HIS A 124 9.01 -27.58 -12.52
C HIS A 124 7.69 -28.18 -13.02
N SER A 125 7.68 -29.47 -13.39
CA SER A 125 6.57 -30.11 -14.11
C SER A 125 5.23 -29.99 -13.38
N SER A 126 5.20 -30.10 -12.05
CA SER A 126 3.98 -29.97 -11.24
C SER A 126 3.37 -28.57 -11.36
N ALA A 127 4.18 -27.52 -11.20
CA ALA A 127 3.73 -26.14 -11.39
C ALA A 127 3.36 -25.86 -12.86
N CYS A 128 4.10 -26.44 -13.81
CA CYS A 128 3.88 -26.27 -15.24
C CYS A 128 2.61 -26.99 -15.75
N ALA A 129 2.15 -28.02 -15.04
CA ALA A 129 0.95 -28.80 -15.35
C ALA A 129 -0.24 -28.47 -14.44
N HIS A 130 -0.13 -27.41 -13.63
CA HIS A 130 -1.18 -27.05 -12.68
C HIS A 130 -2.45 -26.57 -13.40
N PRO A 131 -3.67 -26.95 -12.95
CA PRO A 131 -4.93 -26.56 -13.59
C PRO A 131 -5.13 -25.06 -13.78
N TYR A 132 -4.51 -24.22 -12.94
CA TYR A 132 -4.58 -22.76 -13.11
C TYR A 132 -3.98 -22.26 -14.42
N LEU A 133 -3.10 -23.03 -15.06
CA LEU A 133 -2.55 -22.69 -16.38
C LEU A 133 -3.52 -22.99 -17.53
N GLU A 134 -4.64 -23.64 -17.27
CA GLU A 134 -5.65 -23.93 -18.30
C GLU A 134 -6.61 -22.76 -18.47
N GLU A 135 -6.81 -22.29 -19.71
CA GLU A 135 -7.76 -21.20 -20.02
C GLU A 135 -9.20 -21.54 -19.59
N SER A 136 -9.55 -22.83 -19.61
CA SER A 136 -10.86 -23.34 -19.22
C SER A 136 -11.04 -23.55 -17.71
N TRP A 137 -10.06 -23.18 -16.86
CA TRP A 137 -10.18 -23.31 -15.41
C TRP A 137 -11.45 -22.63 -14.88
N GLN A 138 -12.15 -23.31 -13.97
CA GLN A 138 -13.36 -22.80 -13.33
C GLN A 138 -13.22 -22.80 -11.80
N PRO A 139 -13.83 -21.82 -11.12
CA PRO A 139 -13.99 -21.82 -9.67
C PRO A 139 -14.63 -23.08 -9.11
N GLY A 140 -14.27 -23.44 -7.87
CA GLY A 140 -14.81 -24.61 -7.17
C GLY A 140 -16.33 -24.60 -7.06
N TRP A 141 -16.97 -23.45 -6.83
CA TRP A 141 -18.44 -23.38 -6.75
C TRP A 141 -19.13 -23.70 -8.09
N VAL A 142 -18.48 -23.44 -9.23
CA VAL A 142 -19.01 -23.78 -10.56
C VAL A 142 -18.97 -25.29 -10.74
N LEU A 143 -17.83 -25.92 -10.42
CA LEU A 143 -17.64 -27.37 -10.51
C LEU A 143 -18.56 -28.14 -9.56
N GLN A 144 -18.90 -27.54 -8.42
CA GLN A 144 -19.79 -28.09 -7.40
C GLN A 144 -21.27 -27.71 -7.64
N GLU A 145 -21.58 -27.00 -8.74
CA GLU A 145 -22.93 -26.54 -9.11
C GLU A 145 -23.67 -25.75 -8.00
N ARG A 146 -22.91 -25.06 -7.14
CA ARG A 146 -23.46 -24.28 -6.02
C ARG A 146 -23.33 -22.78 -6.25
N LEU A 147 -24.08 -22.01 -5.47
CA LEU A 147 -23.83 -20.56 -5.37
C LEU A 147 -22.54 -20.30 -4.58
N PRO A 148 -21.77 -19.26 -4.94
CA PRO A 148 -20.66 -18.84 -4.10
C PRO A 148 -21.19 -18.27 -2.77
N SER A 149 -20.41 -18.42 -1.70
CA SER A 149 -20.77 -18.03 -0.33
C SER A 149 -21.16 -16.55 -0.22
N PHE A 150 -20.47 -15.67 -0.96
CA PHE A 150 -20.73 -14.23 -0.99
C PHE A 150 -22.00 -13.84 -1.76
N ALA A 151 -22.59 -14.74 -2.57
CA ALA A 151 -23.88 -14.47 -3.22
C ALA A 151 -25.07 -14.70 -2.28
N CYS A 152 -24.88 -15.46 -1.20
CA CYS A 152 -25.92 -15.75 -0.22
C CYS A 152 -26.02 -14.69 0.89
N SER A 153 -25.01 -13.83 1.03
CA SER A 153 -25.06 -12.69 1.95
C SER A 153 -25.81 -11.53 1.31
N SER A 154 -26.89 -11.07 1.95
CA SER A 154 -27.55 -9.78 1.64
C SER A 154 -26.66 -8.56 1.89
N ALA A 155 -25.45 -8.78 2.41
CA ALA A 155 -24.40 -7.79 2.55
C ALA A 155 -23.75 -7.55 1.18
N THR A 156 -23.95 -6.34 0.68
CA THR A 156 -23.12 -5.60 -0.28
C THR A 156 -21.87 -6.33 -0.77
N PHE A 157 -21.69 -6.40 -2.09
CA PHE A 157 -20.39 -6.58 -2.75
C PHE A 157 -19.43 -5.52 -2.20
N SER A 158 -18.79 -5.83 -1.08
CA SER A 158 -17.85 -4.94 -0.44
C SER A 158 -16.62 -4.94 -1.33
N PRO A 159 -16.19 -3.76 -1.85
CA PRO A 159 -14.94 -3.70 -2.58
C PRO A 159 -13.86 -4.29 -1.67
N SER A 160 -13.10 -5.22 -2.24
CA SER A 160 -11.91 -5.81 -1.61
C SER A 160 -11.08 -4.71 -0.95
N SER A 161 -10.42 -5.01 0.17
CA SER A 161 -9.55 -4.12 0.95
C SER A 161 -8.55 -3.32 0.11
N PHE A 162 -9.04 -2.29 -0.58
CA PHE A 162 -8.39 -1.60 -1.67
C PHE A 162 -7.29 -0.68 -1.15
N ILE A 163 -6.14 -0.74 -1.79
CA ILE A 163 -5.04 0.17 -1.54
C ILE A 163 -5.01 1.20 -2.68
N PHE A 164 -5.05 2.48 -2.31
CA PHE A 164 -5.05 3.57 -3.29
C PHE A 164 -3.77 3.56 -4.15
N PRO A 165 -3.89 3.91 -5.45
CA PRO A 165 -2.76 4.10 -6.33
C PRO A 165 -1.82 5.14 -5.82
N VAL A 166 -0.56 4.88 -6.13
CA VAL A 166 0.51 5.83 -5.92
C VAL A 166 0.37 7.00 -6.89
N PHE A 167 0.70 8.19 -6.41
CA PHE A 167 0.78 9.40 -7.23
C PHE A 167 1.85 10.35 -6.67
N ASP A 168 2.37 11.20 -7.55
CA ASP A 168 3.24 12.31 -7.18
C ASP A 168 2.40 13.40 -6.51
N THR A 169 2.56 13.58 -5.20
CA THR A 169 1.76 14.54 -4.42
C THR A 169 2.14 15.99 -4.67
N LEU A 170 3.35 16.24 -5.19
CA LEU A 170 3.83 17.58 -5.50
C LEU A 170 3.46 17.98 -6.92
N ASN A 171 3.62 17.05 -7.86
CA ASN A 171 3.49 17.22 -9.31
C ASN A 171 4.19 18.52 -9.77
N LEU A 172 5.48 18.64 -9.46
CA LEU A 172 6.21 19.92 -9.49
C LEU A 172 6.08 20.63 -10.83
N THR A 173 6.40 19.95 -11.93
CA THR A 173 6.42 20.56 -13.27
C THR A 173 5.04 21.04 -13.71
N GLN A 174 3.97 20.28 -13.44
CA GLN A 174 2.63 20.60 -13.94
C GLN A 174 1.84 21.51 -12.98
N ASN A 175 2.07 21.42 -11.67
CA ASN A 175 1.33 22.21 -10.68
C ASN A 175 2.07 23.51 -10.27
N GLU A 176 3.40 23.50 -10.17
CA GLU A 176 4.19 24.66 -9.72
C GLU A 176 4.91 25.37 -10.88
N GLY A 177 5.22 24.64 -11.95
CA GLY A 177 5.93 25.13 -13.13
C GLY A 177 7.45 25.07 -13.02
N GLU A 178 8.13 25.15 -14.17
CA GLU A 178 9.59 25.00 -14.26
C GLU A 178 10.39 26.07 -13.48
N GLY A 179 9.84 27.27 -13.36
CA GLY A 179 10.46 28.37 -12.60
C GLY A 179 10.51 28.13 -11.09
N ALA A 180 9.97 27.03 -10.59
CA ALA A 180 9.89 26.71 -9.17
C ALA A 180 10.94 25.69 -8.69
N PHE A 181 11.86 25.25 -9.55
CA PHE A 181 12.80 24.17 -9.24
C PHE A 181 13.88 24.51 -8.20
N ASP A 182 14.08 25.80 -7.91
CA ASP A 182 15.01 26.26 -6.88
C ASP A 182 14.29 26.54 -5.53
N LYS A 183 12.97 26.32 -5.44
CA LYS A 183 12.19 26.57 -4.22
C LYS A 183 12.22 25.39 -3.26
N ASP A 184 12.17 25.71 -1.97
CA ASP A 184 11.97 24.71 -0.91
C ASP A 184 10.49 24.32 -0.82
N TYR A 185 10.22 23.05 -0.53
CA TYR A 185 8.86 22.53 -0.38
C TYR A 185 8.68 21.77 0.92
N LYS A 186 7.48 21.90 1.51
CA LYS A 186 7.07 21.16 2.70
C LYS A 186 5.82 20.34 2.43
N LEU A 187 5.91 19.03 2.67
CA LEU A 187 4.80 18.10 2.47
C LEU A 187 4.34 17.48 3.78
N CYS A 188 3.04 17.23 3.89
CA CYS A 188 2.46 16.46 4.98
C CYS A 188 1.68 15.26 4.46
N PHE A 189 2.04 14.06 4.92
CA PHE A 189 1.24 12.86 4.81
C PHE A 189 0.57 12.60 6.16
N ALA A 190 -0.66 13.10 6.34
CA ALA A 190 -1.34 13.15 7.64
C ALA A 190 -1.80 11.77 8.15
N ALA A 191 -2.13 10.85 7.23
CA ALA A 191 -2.61 9.50 7.51
C ALA A 191 -1.84 8.44 6.70
N TYR A 192 -0.52 8.52 6.71
CA TYR A 192 0.37 7.74 5.87
C TYR A 192 0.31 6.22 6.11
N ALA A 193 -0.10 5.43 5.11
CA ALA A 193 -0.11 3.97 5.22
C ALA A 193 1.25 3.30 4.89
N ASP A 194 1.96 3.82 3.90
CA ASP A 194 3.22 3.25 3.39
C ASP A 194 3.99 4.26 2.53
N ILE A 195 5.23 3.91 2.17
CA ILE A 195 6.19 4.80 1.49
C ILE A 195 5.91 5.10 0.02
N ARG A 196 4.85 4.57 -0.59
CA ARG A 196 4.70 4.62 -2.05
C ARG A 196 4.53 6.05 -2.57
N ASN A 197 3.63 6.84 -1.99
CA ASN A 197 3.39 8.22 -2.44
C ASN A 197 4.66 9.07 -2.29
N LEU A 198 5.43 8.83 -1.23
CA LEU A 198 6.72 9.50 -1.01
C LEU A 198 7.74 9.12 -2.08
N VAL A 199 7.87 7.82 -2.38
CA VAL A 199 8.75 7.31 -3.43
C VAL A 199 8.41 7.94 -4.77
N GLU A 200 7.13 7.94 -5.15
CA GLU A 200 6.66 8.50 -6.43
C GLU A 200 6.90 10.01 -6.52
N THR A 201 6.61 10.73 -5.45
CA THR A 201 6.79 12.19 -5.40
C THR A 201 8.26 12.57 -5.57
N VAL A 202 9.16 11.92 -4.84
CA VAL A 202 10.59 12.20 -4.96
C VAL A 202 11.09 11.74 -6.33
N ASN A 203 10.72 10.54 -6.79
CA ASN A 203 11.09 10.01 -8.11
C ASN A 203 10.78 10.98 -9.24
N ASN A 204 9.64 11.67 -9.20
CA ASN A 204 9.24 12.61 -10.25
C ASN A 204 9.85 14.01 -10.12
N LEU A 205 10.69 14.28 -9.11
CA LEU A 205 11.47 15.50 -9.06
C LEU A 205 12.43 15.60 -10.26
N PRO A 206 12.47 16.76 -10.96
CA PRO A 206 13.42 17.02 -12.02
C PRO A 206 14.88 16.90 -11.55
N SER A 207 15.77 16.43 -12.43
CA SER A 207 17.19 16.27 -12.10
C SER A 207 17.92 17.58 -11.78
N ASN A 208 17.36 18.72 -12.18
CA ASN A 208 17.88 20.06 -11.91
C ASN A 208 17.19 20.75 -10.73
N TYR A 209 16.35 20.04 -9.96
CA TYR A 209 15.79 20.55 -8.71
C TYR A 209 16.90 20.79 -7.68
N LYS A 210 16.89 21.96 -7.02
CA LYS A 210 17.94 22.36 -6.06
C LYS A 210 17.42 22.74 -4.68
N GLY A 211 16.11 22.81 -4.51
CA GLY A 211 15.48 23.15 -3.24
C GLY A 211 15.64 22.08 -2.16
N ARG A 212 15.40 22.47 -0.90
CA ARG A 212 15.23 21.56 0.23
C ARG A 212 13.81 20.97 0.23
N PHE A 213 13.68 19.75 0.76
CA PHE A 213 12.41 19.07 0.90
C PHE A 213 12.20 18.63 2.35
N ASP A 214 11.17 19.13 3.02
CA ASP A 214 10.84 18.72 4.39
C ASP A 214 9.50 17.98 4.40
N VAL A 215 9.51 16.72 4.86
CA VAL A 215 8.36 15.82 4.77
C VAL A 215 7.92 15.39 6.16
N LEU A 216 6.67 15.71 6.52
CA LEU A 216 6.00 15.16 7.70
C LEU A 216 5.25 13.87 7.31
N ILE A 217 5.52 12.78 8.03
CA ILE A 217 4.89 11.48 7.85
C ILE A 217 4.22 11.10 9.16
N ASN A 218 2.89 10.99 9.16
CA ASN A 218 2.14 10.65 10.37
C ASN A 218 1.20 9.45 10.14
N ASN A 219 1.13 8.56 11.13
CA ASN A 219 0.04 7.60 11.26
C ASN A 219 -0.26 7.38 12.75
N SER A 220 -1.54 7.27 13.10
CA SER A 220 -1.94 6.98 14.48
C SER A 220 -1.65 5.53 14.88
N ASP A 221 -1.52 4.61 13.93
CA ASP A 221 -1.17 3.21 14.17
C ASP A 221 0.35 3.07 14.45
N PRO A 222 0.73 2.65 15.67
CA PRO A 222 2.14 2.50 16.05
C PRO A 222 2.88 1.40 15.28
N ILE A 223 2.18 0.32 14.88
CA ILE A 223 2.78 -0.79 14.13
C ILE A 223 3.11 -0.31 12.72
N ILE A 224 2.15 0.36 12.05
CA ILE A 224 2.35 0.90 10.70
C ILE A 224 3.47 1.95 10.70
N THR A 225 3.48 2.86 11.68
CA THR A 225 4.48 3.93 11.77
C THR A 225 5.89 3.36 11.91
N ASN A 226 6.11 2.46 12.87
CA ASN A 226 7.44 1.93 13.15
C ASN A 226 7.92 0.94 12.06
N ARG A 227 7.02 0.20 11.42
CA ARG A 227 7.35 -0.60 10.23
C ARG A 227 7.87 0.28 9.09
N ASN A 228 7.16 1.37 8.78
CA ASN A 228 7.58 2.31 7.74
C ASN A 228 8.88 3.05 8.08
N LEU A 229 9.09 3.40 9.36
CA LEU A 229 10.36 3.97 9.82
C LEU A 229 11.54 3.03 9.57
N ILE A 230 11.39 1.73 9.89
CA ILE A 230 12.43 0.73 9.64
C ILE A 230 12.70 0.54 8.15
N ILE A 231 11.64 0.46 7.32
CA ILE A 231 11.78 0.33 5.86
C ILE A 231 12.51 1.55 5.28
N LEU A 232 12.09 2.76 5.67
CA LEU A 232 12.69 4.01 5.20
C LEU A 232 14.16 4.11 5.64
N TYR A 233 14.45 3.76 6.90
CA TYR A 233 15.81 3.73 7.43
C TYR A 233 16.67 2.71 6.67
N ALA A 234 16.20 1.47 6.49
CA ALA A 234 16.96 0.43 5.78
C ALA A 234 17.27 0.82 4.33
N LEU A 235 16.32 1.46 3.64
CA LEU A 235 16.50 1.94 2.26
C LEU A 235 17.53 3.08 2.18
N LEU A 236 17.51 3.99 3.16
CA LEU A 236 18.30 5.22 3.17
C LEU A 236 19.56 5.17 4.04
N ASN A 237 19.84 4.07 4.76
CA ASN A 237 21.04 3.90 5.57
C ASN A 237 22.26 3.81 4.65
N PRO A 238 23.33 4.62 4.81
CA PRO A 238 24.48 4.64 3.91
C PRO A 238 25.33 3.36 3.84
N GLU A 239 25.21 2.43 4.79
CA GLU A 239 26.15 1.33 4.91
C GLU A 239 26.00 0.22 3.87
N PRO A 240 24.80 -0.34 3.58
CA PRO A 240 24.68 -1.25 2.44
C PRO A 240 24.90 -0.50 1.13
N SER A 241 25.18 -1.19 0.04
CA SER A 241 25.00 -0.58 -1.29
C SER A 241 23.52 -0.24 -1.54
N ILE A 242 23.25 0.69 -2.46
CA ILE A 242 21.85 1.04 -2.82
C ILE A 242 21.10 -0.19 -3.33
N ASP A 243 21.73 -1.03 -4.16
CA ASP A 243 21.07 -2.22 -4.71
C ASP A 243 20.74 -3.26 -3.62
N GLU A 244 21.59 -3.41 -2.60
CA GLU A 244 21.30 -4.25 -1.43
C GLU A 244 20.13 -3.68 -0.63
N ALA A 245 20.20 -2.40 -0.24
CA ALA A 245 19.16 -1.73 0.54
C ALA A 245 17.79 -1.77 -0.14
N VAL A 246 17.76 -1.68 -1.47
CA VAL A 246 16.55 -1.81 -2.28
C VAL A 246 15.93 -3.20 -2.19
N GLU A 247 16.71 -4.27 -2.39
CA GLU A 247 16.16 -5.64 -2.28
C GLU A 247 15.70 -5.96 -0.85
N LEU A 248 16.40 -5.45 0.15
CA LEU A 248 16.00 -5.56 1.54
C LEU A 248 14.66 -4.85 1.81
N ALA A 249 14.51 -3.60 1.34
CA ALA A 249 13.27 -2.83 1.50
C ALA A 249 12.08 -3.52 0.82
N ILE A 250 12.27 -4.12 -0.36
CA ILE A 250 11.24 -4.92 -1.03
C ILE A 250 10.78 -6.07 -0.13
N HIS A 251 11.70 -6.82 0.46
CA HIS A 251 11.35 -7.95 1.32
C HIS A 251 10.74 -7.51 2.66
N PHE A 252 11.22 -6.42 3.25
CA PHE A 252 10.60 -5.83 4.44
C PHE A 252 9.16 -5.38 4.18
N MET A 253 8.87 -4.87 2.98
CA MET A 253 7.54 -4.39 2.60
C MET A 253 6.57 -5.49 2.17
N TYR A 254 7.03 -6.50 1.44
CA TYR A 254 6.12 -7.39 0.69
C TYR A 254 6.28 -8.88 1.00
N SER A 255 7.34 -9.30 1.68
CA SER A 255 7.58 -10.71 2.01
C SER A 255 7.22 -11.02 3.47
N ALA A 256 6.56 -12.16 3.70
CA ALA A 256 6.29 -12.70 5.03
C ALA A 256 7.52 -13.36 5.66
N VAL A 257 8.54 -13.69 4.86
CA VAL A 257 9.76 -14.35 5.33
C VAL A 257 11.00 -13.67 4.78
N LEU A 258 12.11 -13.82 5.49
CA LEU A 258 13.40 -13.20 5.24
C LEU A 258 14.51 -14.27 5.16
N SER A 259 15.58 -13.95 4.44
CA SER A 259 16.83 -14.67 4.54
C SER A 259 17.49 -14.43 5.91
N ALA A 260 18.39 -15.31 6.35
CA ALA A 260 19.13 -15.11 7.61
C ALA A 260 19.92 -13.77 7.63
N PRO A 261 20.66 -13.40 6.56
CA PRO A 261 21.28 -12.08 6.47
C PRO A 261 20.29 -10.91 6.58
N SER A 262 19.15 -10.98 5.90
CA SER A 262 18.12 -9.94 5.95
C SER A 262 17.49 -9.81 7.34
N ALA A 263 17.27 -10.92 8.05
CA ALA A 263 16.74 -10.92 9.41
C ALA A 263 17.76 -10.36 10.43
N ALA A 264 19.05 -10.67 10.26
CA ALA A 264 20.11 -10.08 11.08
C ALA A 264 20.21 -8.57 10.86
N TYR A 265 20.09 -8.10 9.62
CA TYR A 265 20.08 -6.66 9.33
C TYR A 265 18.82 -5.96 9.86
N LEU A 266 17.66 -6.64 9.86
CA LEU A 266 16.47 -6.13 10.55
C LEU A 266 16.75 -5.89 12.03
N GLN A 267 17.37 -6.84 12.73
CA GLN A 267 17.73 -6.68 14.14
C GLN A 267 18.66 -5.47 14.33
N ARG A 268 19.66 -5.31 13.47
CA ARG A 268 20.54 -4.14 13.50
C ARG A 268 19.77 -2.83 13.35
N CYS A 269 18.81 -2.76 12.42
CA CYS A 269 17.96 -1.57 12.28
C CYS A 269 17.18 -1.28 13.58
N LEU A 270 16.72 -2.30 14.29
CA LEU A 270 16.04 -2.12 15.57
C LEU A 270 16.99 -1.56 16.62
N ASP A 271 18.22 -2.06 16.69
CA ASP A 271 19.23 -1.58 17.63
C ASP A 271 19.62 -0.12 17.34
N ASP A 272 19.82 0.22 16.06
CA ASP A 272 20.18 1.58 15.62
C ASP A 272 19.06 2.60 15.90
N ILE A 273 17.79 2.20 15.76
CA ILE A 273 16.65 3.09 15.96
C ILE A 273 16.24 3.15 17.44
N TYR A 274 16.17 2.01 18.12
CA TYR A 274 15.51 1.87 19.43
C TYR A 274 16.45 1.48 20.58
N GLY A 275 17.76 1.29 20.35
CA GLY A 275 18.70 0.81 21.37
C GLY A 275 18.79 1.66 22.64
N GLN A 276 18.22 2.87 22.65
CA GLN A 276 18.18 3.77 23.81
C GLN A 276 16.84 3.77 24.56
N VAL A 277 15.84 3.01 24.12
CA VAL A 277 14.49 3.00 24.72
C VAL A 277 14.51 2.51 26.18
N ASP A 278 15.43 1.62 26.54
CA ASP A 278 15.55 1.06 27.89
C ASP A 278 16.19 2.04 28.92
N GLY A 279 16.86 3.11 28.45
CA GLY A 279 17.52 4.08 29.33
C GLY A 279 16.64 5.25 29.78
N CYS A 280 15.47 5.44 29.18
CA CYS A 280 14.67 6.66 29.33
C CYS A 280 13.42 6.42 30.20
N ASN A 281 13.61 6.13 31.49
CA ASN A 281 12.49 5.94 32.43
C ASN A 281 11.81 7.26 32.87
N SER A 282 12.26 8.43 32.40
CA SER A 282 11.68 9.74 32.75
C SER A 282 10.90 10.44 31.63
N ASP A 283 11.14 10.12 30.35
CA ASP A 283 10.50 10.80 29.22
C ASP A 283 9.29 10.02 28.70
N PHE A 284 8.17 10.71 28.45
CA PHE A 284 6.96 10.11 27.85
C PHE A 284 7.04 10.04 26.32
N SER A 285 8.08 10.62 25.72
CA SER A 285 8.27 10.70 24.26
C SER A 285 9.56 10.01 23.82
N PHE A 286 9.47 9.25 22.74
CA PHE A 286 10.61 8.71 22.02
C PHE A 286 11.08 9.70 20.95
N ARG A 287 12.40 9.93 20.90
CA ARG A 287 13.05 10.74 19.87
C ARG A 287 14.22 9.99 19.27
N ALA A 288 14.31 9.98 17.94
CA ALA A 288 15.48 9.47 17.22
C ALA A 288 15.86 10.43 16.08
N SER A 289 17.15 10.49 15.78
CA SER A 289 17.73 11.29 14.69
C SER A 289 18.71 10.42 13.91
N LEU A 290 18.30 9.97 12.75
CA LEU A 290 19.01 8.98 11.95
C LEU A 290 19.62 9.66 10.72
N ASN A 291 20.88 9.30 10.43
CA ASN A 291 21.54 9.74 9.21
C ASN A 291 20.93 9.05 8.00
N THR A 292 20.87 9.76 6.88
CA THR A 292 20.56 9.17 5.56
C THR A 292 21.81 9.11 4.70
N ARG A 293 21.70 8.48 3.52
CA ARG A 293 22.67 8.54 2.42
C ARG A 293 22.88 9.96 1.88
N GLY A 294 21.93 10.86 2.10
CA GLY A 294 21.96 12.24 1.62
C GLY A 294 22.31 13.27 2.69
N LYS A 295 22.07 14.55 2.38
CA LYS A 295 22.36 15.66 3.30
C LYS A 295 21.34 15.80 4.42
N GLY A 296 20.11 15.35 4.19
CA GLY A 296 19.02 15.41 5.16
C GLY A 296 18.99 14.22 6.11
N ARG A 297 18.04 14.22 7.03
CA ARG A 297 17.94 13.25 8.14
C ARG A 297 16.53 12.68 8.29
N ILE A 298 16.42 11.54 8.96
CA ILE A 298 15.14 11.04 9.47
C ILE A 298 15.05 11.38 10.95
N TYR A 299 14.02 12.12 11.33
CA TYR A 299 13.65 12.42 12.70
C TYR A 299 12.42 11.60 13.05
N SER A 300 12.41 10.95 14.21
CA SER A 300 11.23 10.26 14.73
C SER A 300 10.80 10.94 16.03
N PHE A 301 9.54 11.32 16.14
CA PHE A 301 8.92 11.86 17.34
C PHE A 301 7.63 11.10 17.65
N GLN A 302 7.69 10.23 18.65
CA GLN A 302 6.61 9.31 18.99
C GLN A 302 6.37 9.27 20.49
N THR A 303 5.28 8.64 20.93
CA THR A 303 5.09 8.31 22.33
C THR A 303 5.91 7.05 22.68
N ILE A 304 6.39 6.93 23.93
CA ILE A 304 7.08 5.69 24.36
C ILE A 304 6.15 4.48 24.26
N ALA A 305 4.87 4.65 24.60
CA ALA A 305 3.86 3.59 24.44
C ALA A 305 3.71 3.15 22.97
N GLY A 306 3.75 4.10 22.04
CA GLY A 306 3.69 3.84 20.59
C GLY A 306 4.91 3.12 20.03
N VAL A 307 6.02 3.05 20.77
CA VAL A 307 7.24 2.34 20.35
C VAL A 307 7.39 0.99 21.03
N LYS A 308 7.02 0.88 22.32
CA LYS A 308 7.20 -0.35 23.11
C LYS A 308 6.53 -1.57 22.48
N GLN A 309 5.25 -1.48 22.13
CA GLN A 309 4.53 -2.62 21.55
C GLN A 309 5.14 -3.06 20.21
N PRO A 310 5.36 -2.18 19.21
CA PRO A 310 6.05 -2.58 17.98
C PRO A 310 7.45 -3.17 18.23
N LEU A 311 8.23 -2.63 19.16
CA LEU A 311 9.55 -3.14 19.47
C LEU A 311 9.48 -4.58 20.03
N GLU A 312 8.57 -4.84 20.97
CA GLU A 312 8.31 -6.19 21.51
C GLU A 312 7.90 -7.17 20.39
N MET A 313 7.10 -6.71 19.43
CA MET A 313 6.71 -7.53 18.27
C MET A 313 7.90 -7.83 17.36
N PHE A 314 8.69 -6.81 17.01
CA PHE A 314 9.78 -6.92 16.03
C PHE A 314 10.98 -7.72 16.56
N THR A 315 11.17 -7.74 17.88
CA THR A 315 12.21 -8.51 18.58
C THR A 315 11.74 -9.87 19.11
N SER A 316 10.46 -10.20 18.92
CA SER A 316 9.88 -11.43 19.48
C SER A 316 10.61 -12.69 19.01
N THR A 317 10.95 -13.54 19.98
CA THR A 317 11.52 -14.88 19.76
C THR A 317 10.56 -16.00 20.14
N THR A 318 9.31 -15.68 20.50
CA THR A 318 8.33 -16.62 21.07
C THR A 318 7.76 -17.62 20.05
N TYR A 319 7.90 -17.33 18.76
CA TYR A 319 7.38 -18.18 17.68
C TYR A 319 8.44 -18.49 16.63
N SER A 320 8.31 -19.70 16.07
CA SER A 320 9.14 -20.23 14.99
C SER A 320 8.61 -19.79 13.62
N LEU A 321 9.43 -19.98 12.56
CA LEU A 321 8.96 -19.81 11.19
C LEU A 321 7.75 -20.70 10.88
N ALA A 322 7.77 -21.96 11.32
CA ALA A 322 6.69 -22.91 11.05
C ALA A 322 5.36 -22.42 11.64
N THR A 323 5.39 -21.91 12.88
CA THR A 323 4.22 -21.31 13.54
C THR A 323 3.71 -20.08 12.78
N ALA A 324 4.60 -19.18 12.38
CA ALA A 324 4.21 -17.97 11.62
C ALA A 324 3.54 -18.33 10.28
N LEU A 325 4.12 -19.28 9.54
CA LEU A 325 3.57 -19.72 8.26
C LEU A 325 2.24 -20.47 8.43
N GLN A 326 2.10 -21.27 9.49
CA GLN A 326 0.84 -21.93 9.83
C GLN A 326 -0.26 -20.90 10.12
N ASN A 327 -0.01 -19.93 10.99
CA ASN A 327 -0.97 -18.88 11.33
C ASN A 327 -1.37 -18.06 10.10
N ARG A 328 -0.39 -17.75 9.22
CA ARG A 328 -0.67 -17.10 7.94
C ARG A 328 -1.54 -17.97 7.04
N TRP A 329 -1.24 -19.27 6.94
CA TRP A 329 -2.00 -20.19 6.10
C TRP A 329 -3.44 -20.35 6.58
N GLU A 330 -3.67 -20.49 7.90
CA GLU A 330 -5.01 -20.57 8.48
C GLU A 330 -5.90 -19.38 8.10
N ILE A 331 -5.32 -18.18 8.07
CA ILE A 331 -6.03 -16.97 7.66
C ILE A 331 -6.31 -16.95 6.16
N LEU A 332 -5.38 -17.41 5.33
CA LEU A 332 -5.55 -17.44 3.88
C LEU A 332 -6.54 -18.52 3.44
N ASP A 333 -6.44 -19.71 4.02
CA ASP A 333 -7.15 -20.95 3.64
C ASP A 333 -8.47 -21.16 4.40
N ALA A 334 -8.87 -20.21 5.26
CA ALA A 334 -10.18 -20.26 5.92
C ALA A 334 -11.30 -20.47 4.89
N SER A 335 -12.26 -21.34 5.21
CA SER A 335 -13.32 -21.80 4.28
C SER A 335 -14.12 -20.65 3.67
N GLU A 336 -14.37 -19.60 4.44
CA GLU A 336 -15.00 -18.34 4.02
C GLU A 336 -14.24 -17.60 2.89
N ASN A 337 -12.93 -17.83 2.76
CA ASN A 337 -12.07 -17.16 1.79
C ASN A 337 -11.89 -17.94 0.49
N VAL A 338 -12.27 -19.23 0.44
CA VAL A 338 -12.07 -20.08 -0.75
C VAL A 338 -12.77 -19.50 -1.97
N ASP A 339 -14.06 -19.15 -1.84
CA ASP A 339 -14.82 -18.54 -2.94
C ASP A 339 -14.31 -17.13 -3.28
N SER A 340 -13.83 -16.38 -2.29
CA SER A 340 -13.24 -15.06 -2.55
C SER A 340 -11.94 -15.17 -3.35
N TRP A 341 -11.12 -16.19 -3.05
CA TRP A 341 -9.90 -16.50 -3.78
C TRP A 341 -10.17 -16.97 -5.20
N ASP A 342 -11.08 -17.93 -5.36
CA ASP A 342 -11.47 -18.43 -6.67
C ASP A 342 -12.12 -17.33 -7.53
N ARG A 343 -12.89 -16.42 -6.91
CA ARG A 343 -13.41 -15.22 -7.55
C ARG A 343 -12.29 -14.32 -8.05
N PHE A 344 -11.29 -14.05 -7.21
CA PHE A 344 -10.11 -13.31 -7.62
C PHE A 344 -9.39 -13.99 -8.79
N LEU A 345 -9.05 -15.28 -8.69
CA LEU A 345 -8.36 -16.03 -9.73
C LEU A 345 -9.16 -16.12 -11.04
N SER A 346 -10.49 -16.19 -10.99
CA SER A 346 -11.34 -16.25 -12.18
C SER A 346 -11.21 -15.03 -13.10
N ARG A 347 -10.68 -13.92 -12.59
CA ARG A 347 -10.44 -12.68 -13.34
C ARG A 347 -9.09 -12.68 -14.04
N LEU A 348 -8.18 -13.58 -13.66
CA LEU A 348 -6.79 -13.53 -14.07
C LEU A 348 -6.50 -14.42 -15.29
N ARG A 349 -5.47 -14.03 -16.05
CA ARG A 349 -4.85 -14.88 -17.07
C ARG A 349 -4.20 -16.11 -16.42
N PRO A 350 -4.03 -17.22 -17.16
CA PRO A 350 -3.57 -18.48 -16.55
C PRO A 350 -2.22 -18.40 -15.84
N SER A 351 -1.22 -17.77 -16.45
CA SER A 351 0.10 -17.57 -15.84
C SER A 351 0.06 -16.66 -14.61
N HIS A 352 -0.76 -15.60 -14.64
CA HIS A 352 -0.94 -14.74 -13.47
C HIS A 352 -1.56 -15.51 -12.29
N ARG A 353 -2.55 -16.40 -12.52
CA ARG A 353 -3.08 -17.27 -11.45
C ARG A 353 -1.98 -18.07 -10.76
N MET A 354 -1.03 -18.61 -11.53
CA MET A 354 0.11 -19.33 -10.97
C MET A 354 1.09 -18.43 -10.22
N ALA A 355 1.37 -17.23 -10.71
CA ALA A 355 2.21 -16.27 -9.98
C ALA A 355 1.59 -15.93 -8.61
N TYR A 356 0.28 -15.66 -8.58
CA TYR A 356 -0.52 -15.45 -7.36
C TYR A 356 -0.52 -16.67 -6.44
N GLN A 357 -0.69 -17.87 -6.98
CA GLN A 357 -0.61 -19.11 -6.20
C GLN A 357 0.76 -19.26 -5.53
N ARG A 358 1.86 -19.05 -6.28
CA ARG A 358 3.21 -19.16 -5.74
C ARG A 358 3.49 -18.14 -4.63
N PHE A 359 3.07 -16.89 -4.81
CA PHE A 359 3.21 -15.88 -3.77
C PHE A 359 2.36 -16.21 -2.54
N ARG A 360 1.15 -16.74 -2.74
CA ARG A 360 0.28 -17.17 -1.65
C ARG A 360 0.92 -18.31 -0.84
N GLU A 361 1.49 -19.32 -1.51
CA GLU A 361 2.18 -20.45 -0.87
C GLU A 361 3.48 -20.02 -0.16
N THR A 362 4.34 -19.28 -0.84
CA THR A 362 5.69 -18.96 -0.33
C THR A 362 5.70 -17.76 0.61
N GLY A 363 4.79 -16.81 0.41
CA GLY A 363 4.80 -15.51 1.08
C GLY A 363 5.99 -14.63 0.69
N VAL A 364 6.68 -14.88 -0.42
CA VAL A 364 7.87 -14.13 -0.84
C VAL A 364 7.67 -13.44 -2.17
N LEU A 365 7.84 -12.10 -2.21
CA LEU A 365 7.84 -11.37 -3.48
C LEU A 365 9.18 -11.54 -4.19
N THR A 366 9.23 -12.45 -5.17
CA THR A 366 10.40 -12.72 -6.02
C THR A 366 9.96 -13.18 -7.42
N PRO A 367 10.83 -13.07 -8.44
CA PRO A 367 10.58 -13.71 -9.73
C PRO A 367 10.32 -15.21 -9.61
N PHE A 368 9.48 -15.76 -10.50
CA PHE A 368 9.01 -17.15 -10.43
C PHE A 368 10.16 -18.19 -10.44
N SER A 369 11.29 -17.85 -11.06
CA SER A 369 12.45 -18.74 -11.17
C SER A 369 13.36 -18.77 -9.92
N VAL A 370 13.22 -17.82 -8.99
CA VAL A 370 14.13 -17.67 -7.85
C VAL A 370 13.84 -18.71 -6.77
N ASP A 371 14.85 -19.43 -6.30
CA ASP A 371 14.69 -20.37 -5.19
C ASP A 371 14.41 -19.62 -3.87
N THR A 372 13.30 -19.96 -3.21
CA THR A 372 12.89 -19.39 -1.93
C THR A 372 13.37 -20.20 -0.73
N SER A 373 14.11 -21.29 -0.92
CA SER A 373 14.56 -22.17 0.18
C SER A 373 15.53 -21.51 1.17
N ARG A 374 16.08 -20.33 0.85
CA ARG A 374 16.93 -19.55 1.77
C ARG A 374 16.16 -18.66 2.74
N PHE A 375 14.85 -18.48 2.53
CA PHE A 375 14.00 -17.62 3.34
C PHE A 375 13.53 -18.38 4.59
N MET A 376 14.42 -18.48 5.57
CA MET A 376 14.26 -19.36 6.73
C MET A 376 13.91 -18.61 8.03
N HIS A 377 13.62 -17.31 7.96
CA HIS A 377 13.25 -16.50 9.13
C HIS A 377 11.92 -15.78 8.89
N PRO A 378 11.02 -15.67 9.88
CA PRO A 378 9.83 -14.84 9.73
C PRO A 378 10.23 -13.37 9.59
N ASN A 379 9.54 -12.62 8.70
CA ASN A 379 9.63 -11.18 8.69
C ASN A 379 8.86 -10.64 9.90
N ARG A 380 9.56 -10.33 11.00
CA ARG A 380 8.92 -9.89 12.26
C ARG A 380 8.12 -8.59 12.11
N LEU A 381 8.30 -7.84 11.01
CA LEU A 381 7.46 -6.68 10.66
C LEU A 381 6.03 -7.04 10.21
N MET A 382 5.76 -8.33 9.97
CA MET A 382 4.49 -8.83 9.40
C MET A 382 3.65 -9.65 10.38
N PHE A 383 4.13 -9.84 11.61
CA PHE A 383 3.51 -10.73 12.58
C PHE A 383 3.43 -10.10 13.97
N SER A 384 2.42 -10.49 14.75
CA SER A 384 2.30 -10.10 16.16
C SER A 384 3.44 -10.71 16.99
N SER A 385 3.54 -10.29 18.25
CA SER A 385 4.50 -10.87 19.18
C SER A 385 4.27 -12.36 19.44
N GLN A 386 3.10 -12.91 19.08
CA GLN A 386 2.76 -14.34 19.16
C GLN A 386 2.76 -15.04 17.78
N GLY A 387 3.17 -14.35 16.73
CA GLY A 387 3.27 -14.93 15.38
C GLY A 387 1.97 -14.92 14.60
N GLU A 388 0.97 -14.14 15.00
CA GLU A 388 -0.27 -13.98 14.24
C GLU A 388 0.00 -13.09 13.02
N TRP A 389 -0.59 -13.42 11.87
CA TRP A 389 -0.40 -12.66 10.64
C TRP A 389 -1.11 -11.30 10.73
N LEU A 390 -0.34 -10.21 10.59
CA LEU A 390 -0.86 -8.84 10.61
C LEU A 390 -1.30 -8.35 9.22
N GLY A 391 -0.92 -9.08 8.17
CA GLY A 391 -1.33 -8.74 6.81
C GLY A 391 -2.79 -9.06 6.54
N ARG A 392 -3.28 -8.56 5.40
CA ARG A 392 -4.67 -8.80 4.97
C ARG A 392 -4.83 -10.20 4.38
N ARG A 393 -6.05 -10.76 4.45
CA ARG A 393 -6.43 -12.05 3.84
C ARG A 393 -6.30 -12.06 2.33
N ASN A 394 -6.58 -10.92 1.70
CA ASN A 394 -6.52 -10.69 0.26
C ASN A 394 -5.32 -9.80 -0.11
N PHE A 395 -4.22 -9.89 0.63
CA PHE A 395 -3.04 -9.07 0.35
C PHE A 395 -2.53 -9.31 -1.08
N ASN A 396 -2.52 -8.24 -1.86
CA ASN A 396 -2.11 -8.23 -3.26
C ASN A 396 -1.04 -7.15 -3.44
N PRO A 397 0.24 -7.51 -3.64
CA PRO A 397 1.34 -6.54 -3.66
C PRO A 397 1.35 -5.66 -4.91
N LEU A 398 0.53 -5.98 -5.93
CA LEU A 398 0.31 -5.12 -7.10
C LEU A 398 -0.66 -3.96 -6.81
N GLN A 399 -1.45 -4.05 -5.72
CA GLN A 399 -2.42 -2.99 -5.41
C GLN A 399 -1.71 -1.67 -5.15
N GLY A 400 -2.25 -0.66 -5.84
CA GLY A 400 -1.80 0.71 -5.81
C GLY A 400 -0.44 0.99 -6.48
N TRP A 401 0.08 0.06 -7.28
CA TRP A 401 1.06 0.35 -8.32
C TRP A 401 0.38 0.37 -9.70
N ASP A 402 0.97 1.04 -10.68
CA ASP A 402 0.51 0.95 -12.08
C ASP A 402 1.00 -0.38 -12.70
N ALA A 403 0.08 -1.34 -12.83
CA ALA A 403 0.37 -2.64 -13.43
C ALA A 403 0.84 -2.53 -14.91
N THR A 404 0.50 -1.45 -15.61
CA THR A 404 1.01 -1.20 -16.97
C THR A 404 2.52 -0.95 -16.91
N SER A 405 2.94 0.02 -16.09
CA SER A 405 4.35 0.35 -15.85
C SER A 405 5.13 -0.83 -15.28
N VAL A 406 4.52 -1.64 -14.40
CA VAL A 406 5.13 -2.86 -13.87
C VAL A 406 5.50 -3.84 -14.98
N GLN A 407 4.56 -4.12 -15.89
CA GLN A 407 4.79 -5.04 -17.01
C GLN A 407 5.83 -4.48 -18.01
N VAL A 408 5.76 -3.18 -18.31
CA VAL A 408 6.72 -2.49 -19.19
C VAL A 408 8.14 -2.57 -18.61
N GLU A 409 8.30 -2.30 -17.33
CA GLU A 409 9.61 -2.33 -16.67
C GLU A 409 10.17 -3.77 -16.57
N GLY A 410 9.30 -4.74 -16.26
CA GLY A 410 9.66 -6.16 -16.27
C GLY A 410 10.14 -6.64 -17.64
N ALA A 411 9.49 -6.19 -18.72
CA ALA A 411 9.89 -6.49 -20.09
C ALA A 411 11.29 -5.94 -20.43
N LYS A 412 11.65 -4.75 -19.94
CA LYS A 412 12.97 -4.13 -20.15
C LYS A 412 14.10 -4.86 -19.41
N PHE A 413 13.94 -5.09 -18.11
CA PHE A 413 15.05 -5.54 -17.26
C PHE A 413 15.32 -7.04 -17.35
N ALA A 414 14.30 -7.82 -17.69
CA ALA A 414 14.36 -9.26 -17.50
C ALA A 414 13.94 -10.04 -18.75
N MET A 415 13.58 -9.34 -19.82
CA MET A 415 12.84 -9.90 -20.95
C MET A 415 11.62 -10.72 -20.46
N ILE A 416 11.11 -10.45 -19.25
CA ILE A 416 10.04 -11.22 -18.65
C ILE A 416 8.80 -10.95 -19.49
N GLU A 417 8.25 -12.02 -20.07
CA GLU A 417 6.90 -11.97 -20.62
C GLU A 417 5.94 -11.69 -19.46
N SER A 418 4.89 -10.91 -19.69
CA SER A 418 3.95 -10.48 -18.63
C SER A 418 3.46 -11.61 -17.72
N ALA A 419 3.53 -12.86 -18.20
CA ALA A 419 3.28 -14.09 -17.45
C ALA A 419 3.83 -14.12 -16.02
N ASP A 420 5.10 -13.74 -15.77
CA ASP A 420 5.64 -13.64 -14.41
C ASP A 420 5.43 -12.24 -13.82
N ILE A 421 4.17 -11.93 -13.51
CA ILE A 421 3.77 -10.60 -13.05
C ILE A 421 4.46 -10.17 -11.73
N PHE A 422 4.85 -11.12 -10.87
CA PHE A 422 5.61 -10.79 -9.65
C PHE A 422 7.12 -10.66 -9.88
N GLY A 423 7.66 -11.34 -10.89
CA GLY A 423 8.97 -11.00 -11.43
C GLY A 423 8.99 -9.57 -12.00
N CYS A 424 7.96 -9.20 -12.78
CA CYS A 424 7.78 -7.82 -13.24
C CYS A 424 7.70 -6.84 -12.06
N LEU A 425 6.86 -7.13 -11.07
CA LEU A 425 6.72 -6.27 -9.88
C LEU A 425 8.03 -6.12 -9.12
N PHE A 426 8.76 -7.22 -8.90
CA PHE A 426 10.03 -7.18 -8.19
C PHE A 426 11.03 -6.22 -8.86
N PHE A 427 11.22 -6.33 -10.19
CA PHE A 427 12.14 -5.45 -10.90
C PHE A 427 11.62 -4.02 -11.03
N TYR A 428 10.31 -3.83 -11.15
CA TYR A 428 9.69 -2.50 -11.09
C TYR A 428 9.97 -1.82 -9.75
N LEU A 429 9.70 -2.49 -8.63
CA LEU A 429 9.99 -1.97 -7.29
C LEU A 429 11.47 -1.69 -7.11
N LYS A 430 12.34 -2.58 -7.63
CA LYS A 430 13.77 -2.38 -7.61
C LYS A 430 14.17 -1.10 -8.34
N SER A 431 13.59 -0.82 -9.50
CA SER A 431 13.80 0.42 -10.25
C SER A 431 13.33 1.65 -9.46
N GLN A 432 12.11 1.60 -8.90
CA GLN A 432 11.51 2.70 -8.14
C GLN A 432 12.28 3.05 -6.87
N PHE A 433 12.60 2.06 -6.03
CA PHE A 433 13.33 2.30 -4.78
C PHE A 433 14.78 2.68 -5.02
N ARG A 434 15.41 2.17 -6.09
CA ARG A 434 16.76 2.57 -6.48
C ARG A 434 16.79 4.03 -6.89
N ARG A 435 15.85 4.47 -7.74
CA ARG A 435 15.71 5.89 -8.13
C ARG A 435 15.51 6.78 -6.91
N PHE A 436 14.64 6.37 -6.00
CA PHE A 436 14.36 7.10 -4.76
C PHE A 436 15.62 7.28 -3.91
N ALA A 437 16.34 6.19 -3.65
CA ALA A 437 17.56 6.23 -2.86
C ALA A 437 18.66 7.10 -3.51
N TYR A 438 18.78 7.10 -4.85
CA TYR A 438 19.70 7.98 -5.56
C TYR A 438 19.31 9.46 -5.44
N GLN A 439 18.03 9.79 -5.63
CA GLN A 439 17.60 11.18 -5.49
C GLN A 439 17.77 11.68 -4.06
N VAL A 440 17.39 10.89 -3.04
CA VAL A 440 17.59 11.30 -1.65
C VAL A 440 19.07 11.48 -1.32
N LYS A 441 19.96 10.68 -1.92
CA LYS A 441 21.41 10.84 -1.77
C LYS A 441 21.89 12.21 -2.28
N ASP A 442 21.35 12.68 -3.40
CA ASP A 442 21.80 13.91 -4.05
C ASP A 442 21.05 15.16 -3.55
N LEU A 443 19.84 14.99 -3.01
CA LEU A 443 18.98 16.05 -2.49
C LEU A 443 19.16 16.29 -0.98
N ASN A 444 18.60 17.41 -0.52
CA ASN A 444 18.46 17.70 0.91
C ASN A 444 17.02 17.43 1.35
N VAL A 445 16.76 16.19 1.79
CA VAL A 445 15.41 15.75 2.21
C VAL A 445 15.40 15.40 3.68
N ASN A 446 14.60 16.12 4.47
CA ASN A 446 14.33 15.75 5.86
C ASN A 446 13.00 15.02 5.96
N PHE A 447 13.00 13.90 6.69
CA PHE A 447 11.79 13.15 7.01
C PHE A 447 11.51 13.29 8.50
N VAL A 448 10.30 13.68 8.88
CA VAL A 448 9.84 13.74 10.26
C VAL A 448 8.71 12.74 10.41
N VAL A 449 8.96 11.65 11.13
CA VAL A 449 8.03 10.56 11.36
C VAL A 449 7.37 10.75 12.73
N THR A 450 6.04 10.76 12.75
CA THR A 450 5.25 10.93 13.99
C THR A 450 4.16 9.88 14.14
N GLN A 451 3.80 9.61 15.39
CA GLN A 451 2.74 8.67 15.75
C GLN A 451 1.67 9.39 16.59
N PHE A 452 0.80 10.16 15.95
CA PHE A 452 -0.27 10.89 16.65
C PHE A 452 -1.60 10.78 15.90
N ASP A 453 -2.70 10.93 16.64
CA ASP A 453 -4.00 11.20 16.03
C ASP A 453 -3.87 12.45 15.13
N PRO A 454 -4.30 12.38 13.85
CA PRO A 454 -4.13 13.49 12.91
C PRO A 454 -4.74 14.81 13.38
N GLN A 455 -5.89 14.79 14.06
CA GLN A 455 -6.55 16.01 14.54
C GLN A 455 -5.74 16.65 15.69
N ILE A 456 -5.19 15.81 16.58
CA ILE A 456 -4.28 16.26 17.64
C ILE A 456 -2.99 16.82 17.04
N LEU A 457 -2.43 16.15 16.03
CA LEU A 457 -1.21 16.58 15.35
C LEU A 457 -1.38 17.96 14.69
N ALA A 458 -2.46 18.17 13.94
CA ALA A 458 -2.73 19.45 13.29
C ALA A 458 -2.74 20.63 14.29
N LYS A 459 -3.36 20.43 15.45
CA LYS A 459 -3.38 21.42 16.54
C LYS A 459 -1.99 21.58 17.17
N GLY A 460 -1.23 20.50 17.33
CA GLY A 460 0.14 20.53 17.82
C GLY A 460 1.10 21.30 16.90
N ILE A 461 0.97 21.12 15.59
CA ILE A 461 1.72 21.88 14.57
C ILE A 461 1.36 23.36 14.66
N SER A 462 0.05 23.68 14.73
CA SER A 462 -0.43 25.06 14.91
C SER A 462 0.13 25.71 16.18
N ALA A 463 0.40 24.93 17.22
CA ALA A 463 0.99 25.39 18.47
C ALA A 463 2.53 25.44 18.47
N GLY A 464 3.18 25.07 17.36
CA GLY A 464 4.64 25.07 17.21
C GLY A 464 5.36 23.90 17.89
N VAL A 465 4.68 22.76 18.12
CA VAL A 465 5.29 21.57 18.74
C VAL A 465 6.38 20.95 17.85
N ILE A 466 6.25 21.09 16.53
CA ILE A 466 7.23 20.62 15.55
C ILE A 466 7.78 21.84 14.79
N PRO A 467 8.89 22.45 15.24
CA PRO A 467 9.34 23.77 14.77
C PRO A 467 9.58 23.86 13.26
N ILE A 468 10.04 22.78 12.62
CA ILE A 468 10.26 22.75 11.16
C ILE A 468 8.95 22.96 10.37
N PHE A 469 7.79 22.71 10.97
CA PHE A 469 6.48 22.90 10.37
C PHE A 469 5.64 23.97 11.09
N GLU A 470 6.27 24.89 11.81
CA GLU A 470 5.54 25.96 12.51
C GLU A 470 4.81 26.88 11.52
N GLY A 471 3.56 27.21 11.85
CA GLY A 471 2.70 28.07 11.04
C GLY A 471 2.14 27.42 9.78
N ALA A 472 1.54 28.25 8.92
CA ALA A 472 0.92 27.85 7.66
C ALA A 472 2.00 27.67 6.59
N CYS A 473 2.57 26.46 6.49
CA CYS A 473 3.80 26.22 5.75
C CYS A 473 3.77 25.02 4.79
N PHE A 474 2.72 24.20 4.77
CA PHE A 474 2.67 23.03 3.89
C PHE A 474 2.24 23.41 2.47
N ASP A 475 3.06 23.04 1.49
CA ASP A 475 2.68 23.18 0.08
C ASP A 475 1.71 22.08 -0.34
N ARG A 476 1.81 20.89 0.27
CA ARG A 476 0.81 19.82 0.10
C ARG A 476 0.50 19.16 1.43
N VAL A 477 -0.78 18.86 1.62
CA VAL A 477 -1.24 18.00 2.70
C VAL A 477 -2.10 16.89 2.09
N ASP A 478 -1.67 15.63 2.26
CA ASP A 478 -2.44 14.43 1.91
C ASP A 478 -3.12 13.87 3.16
N THR A 479 -4.44 14.02 3.23
CA THR A 479 -5.28 13.48 4.32
C THR A 479 -5.94 12.16 3.94
N ARG A 480 -5.68 11.64 2.74
CA ARG A 480 -6.19 10.32 2.32
C ARG A 480 -7.72 10.20 2.48
N ASP A 481 -8.18 9.11 3.08
CA ASP A 481 -9.58 8.75 3.36
C ASP A 481 -10.06 9.26 4.71
N MET A 482 -9.32 10.11 5.42
CA MET A 482 -9.76 10.65 6.72
C MET A 482 -11.16 11.27 6.65
N MET A 483 -11.52 11.87 5.52
CA MET A 483 -12.84 12.48 5.32
C MET A 483 -14.00 11.48 5.47
N ASP A 484 -13.77 10.19 5.23
CA ASP A 484 -14.79 9.14 5.37
C ASP A 484 -15.10 8.87 6.86
N ASP A 485 -14.13 9.09 7.76
CA ASP A 485 -14.27 8.81 9.20
C ASP A 485 -14.65 10.04 10.02
N ILE A 486 -14.05 11.21 9.71
CA ILE A 486 -14.21 12.43 10.50
C ILE A 486 -14.97 13.56 9.78
N ARG A 487 -15.44 13.32 8.56
CA ARG A 487 -16.13 14.28 7.66
C ARG A 487 -15.21 15.34 7.05
N ILE A 488 -15.61 15.82 5.88
CA ILE A 488 -14.87 16.83 5.09
C ILE A 488 -14.66 18.13 5.86
N GLU A 489 -15.70 18.60 6.56
CA GLU A 489 -15.67 19.86 7.32
C GLU A 489 -14.55 19.89 8.38
N VAL A 490 -14.34 18.76 9.07
CA VAL A 490 -13.31 18.64 10.12
C VAL A 490 -11.93 18.56 9.48
N CYS A 491 -11.76 17.79 8.40
CA CYS A 491 -10.50 17.75 7.66
C CYS A 491 -10.07 19.13 7.16
N LEU A 492 -11.01 19.92 6.61
CA LEU A 492 -10.74 21.28 6.15
C LEU A 492 -10.37 22.20 7.31
N ALA A 493 -11.05 22.08 8.45
CA ALA A 493 -10.79 22.92 9.61
C ALA A 493 -9.43 22.64 10.26
N ASP A 494 -9.02 21.38 10.35
CA ASP A 494 -7.75 21.00 10.98
C ASP A 494 -6.55 21.29 10.06
N TRP A 495 -6.66 21.00 8.76
CA TRP A 495 -5.50 21.01 7.85
C TRP A 495 -5.46 22.19 6.88
N GLY A 496 -6.62 22.77 6.54
CA GLY A 496 -6.70 23.94 5.65
C GLY A 496 -5.87 25.14 6.15
N PRO A 497 -5.94 25.51 7.45
CA PRO A 497 -5.14 26.61 7.99
C PRO A 497 -3.62 26.41 7.95
N LEU A 498 -3.16 25.16 7.78
CA LEU A 498 -1.73 24.81 7.74
C LEU A 498 -1.12 24.90 6.34
N LEU A 499 -1.93 25.13 5.30
CA LEU A 499 -1.45 25.31 3.93
C LEU A 499 -0.65 26.59 3.77
N ASN A 500 0.41 26.53 2.96
CA ASN A 500 1.30 27.63 2.68
C ASN A 500 0.57 28.75 1.92
N ARG A 501 0.32 29.88 2.60
CA ARG A 501 -0.35 31.06 1.99
C ARG A 501 0.53 31.78 0.97
N GLY A 502 1.86 31.61 1.05
CA GLY A 502 2.79 32.18 0.09
C GLY A 502 2.89 31.40 -1.22
N ASN A 503 2.34 30.18 -1.25
CA ASN A 503 2.29 29.36 -2.45
C ASN A 503 0.84 29.31 -3.00
N PRO A 504 0.54 29.94 -4.15
CA PRO A 504 -0.81 29.93 -4.74
C PRO A 504 -1.25 28.52 -5.16
N PHE A 505 -0.31 27.61 -5.37
CA PHE A 505 -0.58 26.25 -5.80
C PHE A 505 -0.72 25.25 -4.65
N ALA A 506 -0.59 25.71 -3.39
CA ALA A 506 -0.74 24.86 -2.23
C ALA A 506 -2.12 24.19 -2.20
N SER A 507 -2.16 22.92 -1.78
CA SER A 507 -3.38 22.12 -1.86
C SER A 507 -3.53 21.08 -0.75
N LEU A 508 -4.78 20.85 -0.36
CA LEU A 508 -5.21 19.74 0.48
C LEU A 508 -5.81 18.64 -0.41
N LEU A 509 -5.26 17.43 -0.31
CA LEU A 509 -5.62 16.25 -1.08
C LEU A 509 -6.39 15.28 -0.19
N MET A 510 -7.53 14.81 -0.67
CA MET A 510 -8.32 13.79 0.00
C MET A 510 -9.02 12.89 -1.01
N TYR A 511 -9.45 11.72 -0.57
CA TYR A 511 -10.25 10.82 -1.38
C TYR A 511 -11.31 10.12 -0.55
N SER A 512 -12.36 9.63 -1.21
CA SER A 512 -13.46 8.92 -0.56
C SER A 512 -13.76 7.61 -1.26
N ARG A 513 -13.97 6.56 -0.46
CA ARG A 513 -14.61 5.31 -0.88
C ARG A 513 -15.98 5.12 -0.23
N ALA A 514 -16.28 5.86 0.84
CA ALA A 514 -17.50 5.68 1.61
C ALA A 514 -18.60 6.69 1.25
N TRP A 515 -18.38 7.62 0.31
CA TRP A 515 -19.37 8.65 -0.06
C TRP A 515 -20.74 8.09 -0.44
N HIS A 516 -20.80 6.85 -0.91
CA HIS A 516 -22.02 6.17 -1.34
C HIS A 516 -22.67 5.30 -0.24
N TYR A 517 -22.08 5.14 0.95
CA TYR A 517 -22.55 4.17 1.97
C TYR A 517 -23.95 4.50 2.51
N GLU A 518 -24.27 5.78 2.64
CA GLU A 518 -25.58 6.25 3.13
C GLU A 518 -26.57 6.55 1.98
N ARG A 519 -26.21 6.18 0.74
CA ARG A 519 -26.98 6.50 -0.47
C ARG A 519 -27.35 5.22 -1.22
N PRO A 520 -28.51 4.61 -0.92
CA PRO A 520 -29.02 3.47 -1.67
C PRO A 520 -29.04 3.78 -3.17
N TYR A 521 -28.66 2.80 -4.00
CA TYR A 521 -28.65 2.92 -5.47
C TYR A 521 -27.67 3.95 -6.06
N ALA A 522 -26.76 4.54 -5.25
CA ALA A 522 -25.75 5.46 -5.74
C ALA A 522 -24.77 4.80 -6.72
N LEU A 523 -24.48 3.52 -6.53
CA LEU A 523 -23.62 2.73 -7.42
C LEU A 523 -24.44 1.97 -8.46
N ALA A 524 -23.90 1.82 -9.66
CA ALA A 524 -24.55 1.09 -10.76
C ALA A 524 -24.75 -0.38 -10.40
N ARG A 525 -23.77 -1.01 -9.74
CA ARG A 525 -23.89 -2.40 -9.27
C ARG A 525 -25.01 -2.62 -8.25
N CYS A 526 -25.43 -1.56 -7.57
CA CYS A 526 -26.53 -1.59 -6.60
C CYS A 526 -27.84 -1.06 -7.18
N ASN A 527 -27.85 -0.57 -8.43
CA ASN A 527 -28.99 0.08 -9.07
C ASN A 527 -29.46 -0.75 -10.29
N PRO A 528 -30.55 -1.53 -10.16
CA PRO A 528 -31.02 -2.43 -11.22
C PRO A 528 -31.31 -1.70 -12.54
N HIS A 529 -31.85 -0.48 -12.48
CA HIS A 529 -32.15 0.31 -13.67
C HIS A 529 -30.86 0.76 -14.37
N ALA A 530 -29.89 1.31 -13.62
CA ALA A 530 -28.59 1.70 -14.17
C ALA A 530 -27.83 0.50 -14.75
N ALA A 531 -27.81 -0.63 -14.04
CA ALA A 531 -27.21 -1.87 -14.51
C ALA A 531 -27.84 -2.35 -15.82
N LEU A 532 -29.18 -2.37 -15.91
CA LEU A 532 -29.90 -2.77 -17.12
C LEU A 532 -29.58 -1.84 -18.30
N MET A 533 -29.59 -0.52 -18.08
CA MET A 533 -29.24 0.46 -19.11
C MET A 533 -27.83 0.25 -19.64
N LEU A 534 -26.85 0.01 -18.75
CA LEU A 534 -25.48 -0.29 -19.15
C LEU A 534 -25.38 -1.60 -19.93
N PHE A 535 -26.12 -2.65 -19.54
CA PHE A 535 -26.17 -3.89 -20.32
C PHE A 535 -26.75 -3.68 -21.71
N MET A 536 -27.83 -2.90 -21.84
CA MET A 536 -28.43 -2.60 -23.14
C MET A 536 -27.44 -1.87 -24.04
N GLN A 537 -26.85 -0.78 -23.56
CA GLN A 537 -25.99 0.09 -24.37
C GLN A 537 -24.61 -0.48 -24.67
N LYS A 538 -23.99 -1.21 -23.73
CA LYS A 538 -22.58 -1.63 -23.84
C LYS A 538 -22.40 -3.10 -24.19
N CYS A 539 -23.43 -3.91 -23.97
CA CYS A 539 -23.32 -5.36 -24.04
C CYS A 539 -24.22 -6.00 -25.10
N PHE A 540 -25.50 -5.65 -25.13
CA PHE A 540 -26.45 -6.28 -26.05
C PHE A 540 -26.36 -5.78 -27.49
N GLU A 541 -25.83 -4.58 -27.72
CA GLU A 541 -25.54 -4.05 -29.06
C GLU A 541 -24.38 -4.78 -29.77
N ILE A 542 -23.59 -5.59 -29.05
CA ILE A 542 -22.47 -6.36 -29.61
C ILE A 542 -22.90 -7.83 -29.75
N PRO A 543 -23.14 -8.35 -30.98
CA PRO A 543 -23.73 -9.69 -31.18
C PRO A 543 -22.92 -10.84 -30.55
N SER A 544 -21.59 -10.76 -30.60
CA SER A 544 -20.70 -11.77 -30.03
C SER A 544 -20.72 -11.80 -28.49
N LEU A 545 -21.03 -10.66 -27.86
CA LEU A 545 -21.13 -10.54 -26.42
C LEU A 545 -22.53 -10.94 -25.93
N ASN A 546 -23.58 -10.61 -26.69
CA ASN A 546 -24.96 -11.00 -26.41
C ASN A 546 -25.10 -12.52 -26.19
N ASN A 547 -24.55 -13.35 -27.09
CA ASN A 547 -24.62 -14.82 -26.93
C ASN A 547 -23.90 -15.31 -25.67
N LYS A 548 -22.69 -14.81 -25.39
CA LYS A 548 -21.94 -15.16 -24.17
C LYS A 548 -22.65 -14.72 -22.90
N LEU A 549 -23.36 -13.59 -22.96
CA LEU A 549 -24.11 -13.07 -21.84
C LEU A 549 -25.37 -13.88 -21.57
N LYS A 550 -26.06 -14.40 -22.60
CA LYS A 550 -27.21 -15.29 -22.40
C LYS A 550 -26.83 -16.49 -21.53
N ASP A 551 -25.72 -17.16 -21.84
CA ASP A 551 -25.22 -18.29 -21.05
C ASP A 551 -24.87 -17.87 -19.61
N ALA A 552 -24.23 -16.70 -19.46
CA ALA A 552 -23.90 -16.16 -18.15
C ALA A 552 -25.15 -15.80 -17.31
N PHE A 553 -26.20 -15.26 -17.93
CA PHE A 553 -27.48 -14.95 -17.29
C PHE A 553 -28.26 -16.22 -16.92
N VAL A 554 -28.21 -17.26 -17.76
CA VAL A 554 -28.81 -18.58 -17.43
C VAL A 554 -28.14 -19.18 -16.19
N GLN A 555 -26.83 -19.05 -16.07
CA GLN A 555 -26.07 -19.47 -14.87
C GLN A 555 -26.28 -18.55 -13.66
N GLY A 556 -26.80 -17.33 -13.87
CA GLY A 556 -27.02 -16.33 -12.84
C GLY A 556 -25.75 -16.02 -12.03
N LEU A 557 -25.90 -15.83 -10.72
CA LEU A 557 -24.78 -15.52 -9.81
C LEU A 557 -23.76 -16.67 -9.65
N ARG A 558 -23.98 -17.84 -10.27
CA ARG A 558 -22.95 -18.88 -10.37
C ARG A 558 -21.91 -18.52 -11.43
N SER A 559 -22.27 -17.74 -12.44
CA SER A 559 -21.39 -17.38 -13.56
C SER A 559 -20.28 -16.43 -13.11
N PRO A 560 -18.99 -16.84 -13.21
CA PRO A 560 -17.88 -15.94 -12.93
C PRO A 560 -17.85 -14.75 -13.90
N ALA A 561 -18.31 -14.94 -15.14
CA ALA A 561 -18.37 -13.87 -16.13
C ALA A 561 -19.39 -12.78 -15.74
N LEU A 562 -20.57 -13.18 -15.25
CA LEU A 562 -21.58 -12.22 -14.80
C LEU A 562 -21.13 -11.45 -13.56
N LEU A 563 -20.53 -12.13 -12.57
CA LEU A 563 -20.00 -11.49 -11.37
C LEU A 563 -18.97 -10.41 -11.70
N ARG A 564 -17.98 -10.75 -12.55
CA ARG A 564 -16.99 -9.77 -13.05
C ARG A 564 -17.63 -8.57 -13.71
N LEU A 565 -18.67 -8.80 -14.50
CA LEU A 565 -19.36 -7.73 -15.21
C LEU A 565 -20.08 -6.80 -14.23
N ILE A 566 -20.81 -7.35 -13.26
CA ILE A 566 -21.50 -6.57 -12.20
C ILE A 566 -20.51 -5.69 -11.43
N GLU A 567 -19.37 -6.27 -11.03
CA GLU A 567 -18.32 -5.55 -10.30
C GLU A 567 -17.69 -4.41 -11.10
N SER A 568 -17.74 -4.51 -12.44
CA SER A 568 -17.15 -3.56 -13.36
C SER A 568 -18.10 -2.42 -13.75
N LEU A 569 -19.39 -2.50 -13.39
CA LEU A 569 -20.41 -1.53 -13.83
C LEU A 569 -20.06 -0.09 -13.44
N ASP A 570 -19.50 0.10 -12.25
CA ASP A 570 -19.13 1.43 -11.75
C ASP A 570 -17.97 2.05 -12.54
N ALA A 571 -17.19 1.28 -13.31
CA ALA A 571 -16.23 1.86 -14.23
C ALA A 571 -16.93 2.64 -15.36
N PHE A 572 -18.13 2.23 -15.76
CA PHE A 572 -18.85 2.76 -16.92
C PHE A 572 -20.07 3.60 -16.56
N TYR A 573 -20.25 3.89 -15.27
CA TYR A 573 -21.34 4.73 -14.78
C TYR A 573 -20.82 6.10 -14.35
N ASP A 574 -21.57 7.13 -14.73
CA ASP A 574 -21.29 8.50 -14.30
C ASP A 574 -21.95 8.75 -12.94
N HIS A 575 -21.13 8.77 -11.89
CA HIS A 575 -21.59 9.11 -10.54
C HIS A 575 -21.44 10.60 -10.20
N ASP A 576 -21.02 11.46 -11.14
CA ASP A 576 -20.66 12.85 -10.84
C ASP A 576 -21.82 13.63 -10.20
N GLY A 577 -23.04 13.53 -10.75
CA GLY A 577 -24.22 14.18 -10.18
C GLY A 577 -24.53 13.76 -8.74
N ILE A 578 -24.53 12.44 -8.47
CA ILE A 578 -24.81 11.89 -7.14
C ILE A 578 -23.70 12.26 -6.15
N PHE A 579 -22.45 12.32 -6.61
CA PHE A 579 -21.32 12.75 -5.80
C PHE A 579 -21.38 14.24 -5.48
N HIS A 580 -21.81 15.09 -6.41
CA HIS A 580 -22.04 16.51 -6.15
C HIS A 580 -23.15 16.74 -5.10
N GLU A 581 -24.23 15.97 -5.15
CA GLU A 581 -25.25 15.99 -4.09
C GLU A 581 -24.70 15.56 -2.72
N PHE A 582 -23.74 14.62 -2.69
CA PHE A 582 -23.04 14.24 -1.46
C PHE A 582 -22.22 15.40 -0.91
N LEU A 583 -21.44 16.08 -1.75
CA LEU A 583 -20.64 17.23 -1.34
C LEU A 583 -21.51 18.39 -0.83
N ALA A 584 -22.65 18.64 -1.50
CA ALA A 584 -23.62 19.64 -1.09
C ALA A 584 -24.25 19.31 0.28
N ALA A 585 -24.64 18.05 0.50
CA ALA A 585 -25.18 17.61 1.78
C ALA A 585 -24.18 17.73 2.95
N GLN A 586 -22.87 17.69 2.66
CA GLN A 586 -21.81 17.92 3.64
C GLN A 586 -21.43 19.40 3.81
N ASN A 587 -22.15 20.35 3.18
CA ASN A 587 -21.83 21.78 3.18
C ASN A 587 -20.37 22.08 2.76
N THR A 588 -19.81 21.26 1.86
CA THR A 588 -18.39 21.25 1.54
C THR A 588 -17.88 22.61 1.05
N GLU A 589 -18.67 23.28 0.20
CA GLU A 589 -18.28 24.56 -0.37
C GLU A 589 -18.16 25.66 0.69
N SER A 590 -19.16 25.78 1.56
CA SER A 590 -19.18 26.74 2.67
C SER A 590 -18.07 26.43 3.68
N ALA A 591 -17.85 25.16 4.00
CA ALA A 591 -16.78 24.73 4.89
C ALA A 591 -15.40 25.09 4.34
N ALA A 592 -15.15 24.89 3.04
CA ALA A 592 -13.90 25.27 2.40
C ALA A 592 -13.73 26.81 2.35
N ALA A 593 -14.82 27.53 2.03
CA ALA A 593 -14.82 28.99 1.96
C ALA A 593 -14.39 29.65 3.28
N ALA A 594 -14.81 29.06 4.41
CA ALA A 594 -14.46 29.54 5.75
C ALA A 594 -12.93 29.61 6.00
N PHE A 595 -12.15 28.84 5.24
CA PHE A 595 -10.69 28.81 5.32
C PHE A 595 -10.00 29.42 4.09
N GLY A 596 -10.75 30.10 3.21
CA GLY A 596 -10.24 30.68 1.96
C GLY A 596 -9.96 29.65 0.87
N LEU A 597 -10.51 28.44 1.01
CA LEU A 597 -10.29 27.32 0.10
C LEU A 597 -11.50 27.09 -0.81
N GLY A 598 -11.24 26.54 -1.99
CA GLY A 598 -12.25 26.07 -2.94
C GLY A 598 -11.88 24.69 -3.46
N LEU A 599 -12.90 23.87 -3.70
CA LEU A 599 -12.72 22.62 -4.44
C LEU A 599 -12.30 22.97 -5.87
N ARG A 600 -11.18 22.44 -6.35
CA ARG A 600 -10.72 22.71 -7.71
C ARG A 600 -11.68 22.09 -8.71
N SER A 601 -12.04 22.87 -9.74
CA SER A 601 -12.86 22.38 -10.84
C SER A 601 -12.13 21.32 -11.67
N ARG A 602 -10.81 21.41 -11.76
CA ARG A 602 -9.88 20.43 -12.33
C ARG A 602 -8.77 20.12 -11.32
N ASN A 603 -8.51 18.85 -11.09
CA ASN A 603 -7.41 18.43 -10.22
C ASN A 603 -6.09 18.60 -10.98
N LEU A 604 -5.03 18.97 -10.26
CA LEU A 604 -3.68 19.10 -10.82
C LEU A 604 -2.73 18.03 -10.27
N ILE A 605 -3.16 17.21 -9.31
CA ILE A 605 -2.30 16.18 -8.71
C ILE A 605 -2.79 14.76 -9.01
N HIS A 606 -4.05 14.47 -8.70
CA HIS A 606 -4.63 13.15 -8.96
C HIS A 606 -5.94 13.27 -9.76
N PRO A 607 -6.16 12.45 -10.81
CA PRO A 607 -7.43 12.43 -11.53
C PRO A 607 -8.64 12.22 -10.61
N LYS A 608 -9.80 12.78 -10.97
CA LYS A 608 -11.01 12.71 -10.12
C LYS A 608 -11.52 11.28 -9.86
N ARG A 609 -11.19 10.35 -10.76
CA ARG A 609 -11.49 8.91 -10.67
C ARG A 609 -10.42 8.10 -11.40
N PHE A 610 -10.43 6.78 -11.24
CA PHE A 610 -9.49 5.91 -11.96
C PHE A 610 -9.79 5.83 -13.45
N GLY A 611 -8.73 5.70 -14.26
CA GLY A 611 -8.83 5.46 -15.69
C GLY A 611 -9.19 6.69 -16.53
N VAL A 612 -9.23 7.89 -15.95
CA VAL A 612 -9.39 9.15 -16.70
C VAL A 612 -8.12 10.00 -16.62
N PRO A 613 -7.82 10.83 -17.65
CA PRO A 613 -6.74 11.81 -17.60
C PRO A 613 -6.91 12.85 -16.48
N LEU A 614 -5.81 13.50 -16.10
CA LEU A 614 -5.81 14.53 -15.05
C LEU A 614 -6.65 15.77 -15.44
N ASP A 615 -6.62 16.16 -16.71
CA ASP A 615 -7.33 17.31 -17.27
C ASP A 615 -8.80 17.02 -17.64
N ALA A 616 -9.27 15.78 -17.40
CA ALA A 616 -10.60 15.33 -17.73
C ALA A 616 -11.69 16.09 -16.95
N CYS A 617 -12.86 16.26 -17.58
CA CYS A 617 -14.03 16.84 -16.90
C CYS A 617 -14.59 15.86 -15.84
N ALA A 618 -15.40 16.38 -14.91
CA ALA A 618 -15.88 15.62 -13.76
C ALA A 618 -16.73 14.37 -14.13
N HIS A 619 -17.54 14.49 -15.19
CA HIS A 619 -18.37 13.41 -15.74
C HIS A 619 -17.62 12.48 -16.72
N SER A 620 -16.31 12.67 -16.93
CA SER A 620 -15.55 11.78 -17.81
C SER A 620 -15.58 10.35 -17.30
N LEU A 621 -15.76 9.41 -18.23
CA LEU A 621 -15.66 7.98 -17.97
C LEU A 621 -14.30 7.47 -18.48
N PRO A 622 -13.78 6.37 -17.92
CA PRO A 622 -12.55 5.75 -18.39
C PRO A 622 -12.67 5.36 -19.86
N ASP A 623 -11.79 5.92 -20.70
CA ASP A 623 -11.57 5.47 -22.08
C ASP A 623 -10.29 4.63 -22.12
N ILE A 624 -10.45 3.35 -21.80
CA ILE A 624 -9.33 2.43 -21.59
C ILE A 624 -9.47 1.17 -22.44
N SER A 625 -8.34 0.72 -22.96
CA SER A 625 -8.24 -0.54 -23.71
C SER A 625 -8.56 -1.76 -22.83
N ARG A 626 -8.84 -2.90 -23.47
CA ARG A 626 -9.07 -4.18 -22.76
C ARG A 626 -7.89 -4.58 -21.85
N SER A 627 -6.65 -4.30 -22.26
CA SER A 627 -5.46 -4.56 -21.44
C SER A 627 -5.38 -3.63 -20.24
N GLN A 628 -5.60 -2.32 -20.42
CA GLN A 628 -5.62 -1.37 -19.30
C GLN A 628 -6.76 -1.68 -18.32
N PHE A 629 -7.92 -2.09 -18.82
CA PHE A 629 -9.03 -2.55 -17.97
C PHE A 629 -8.63 -3.80 -17.17
N TYR A 630 -7.96 -4.76 -17.79
CA TYR A 630 -7.44 -5.94 -17.09
C TYR A 630 -6.45 -5.55 -15.97
N ASP A 631 -5.54 -4.63 -16.26
CA ASP A 631 -4.54 -4.15 -15.31
C ASP A 631 -5.20 -3.45 -14.10
N LEU A 632 -6.12 -2.52 -14.36
CA LEU A 632 -6.84 -1.79 -13.32
C LEU A 632 -7.81 -2.67 -12.53
N ALA A 633 -8.74 -3.34 -13.20
CA ALA A 633 -9.86 -4.03 -12.57
C ALA A 633 -9.49 -5.42 -12.02
N SER A 634 -8.56 -6.12 -12.68
CA SER A 634 -8.25 -7.52 -12.36
C SER A 634 -6.94 -7.67 -11.58
N LEU A 635 -5.85 -7.01 -11.99
CA LEU A 635 -4.56 -7.09 -11.28
C LEU A 635 -4.51 -6.16 -10.06
N CYS A 636 -4.90 -4.90 -10.23
CA CYS A 636 -4.85 -3.90 -9.17
C CYS A 636 -6.13 -3.79 -8.35
N GLU A 637 -7.21 -4.44 -8.78
CA GLU A 637 -8.52 -4.45 -8.12
C GLU A 637 -9.02 -3.04 -7.73
N VAL A 638 -8.92 -2.08 -8.66
CA VAL A 638 -9.29 -0.71 -8.38
C VAL A 638 -10.78 -0.54 -8.07
N ASP A 639 -11.08 0.31 -7.08
CA ASP A 639 -12.44 0.71 -6.79
C ASP A 639 -12.83 1.91 -7.67
N PHE A 640 -13.51 1.65 -8.79
CA PHE A 640 -13.98 2.69 -9.72
C PHE A 640 -15.00 3.66 -9.12
N SER A 641 -15.54 3.35 -7.93
CA SER A 641 -16.39 4.28 -7.19
C SER A 641 -15.61 5.31 -6.38
N ALA A 642 -14.31 5.10 -6.16
CA ALA A 642 -13.47 6.05 -5.42
C ALA A 642 -13.47 7.44 -6.09
N ARG A 643 -13.41 8.49 -5.27
CA ARG A 643 -13.37 9.88 -5.73
C ARG A 643 -12.23 10.63 -5.08
N PHE A 644 -11.55 11.46 -5.87
CA PHE A 644 -10.41 12.27 -5.44
C PHE A 644 -10.79 13.75 -5.48
N LEU A 645 -10.51 14.44 -4.38
CA LEU A 645 -10.84 15.85 -4.17
C LEU A 645 -9.55 16.62 -3.90
N GLU A 646 -9.47 17.81 -4.49
CA GLU A 646 -8.33 18.70 -4.36
C GLU A 646 -8.82 20.10 -4.01
N PHE A 647 -8.45 20.61 -2.83
CA PHE A 647 -8.80 21.94 -2.38
C PHE A 647 -7.59 22.85 -2.48
N GLY A 648 -7.75 24.02 -3.10
CA GLY A 648 -6.71 25.05 -3.19
C GLY A 648 -7.26 26.43 -2.80
N TRP A 649 -6.41 27.45 -2.83
CA TRP A 649 -6.82 28.82 -2.55
C TRP A 649 -7.89 29.30 -3.54
N ARG A 650 -8.90 30.02 -3.03
CA ARG A 650 -9.84 30.76 -3.90
C ARG A 650 -9.10 31.96 -4.48
N HIS A 651 -9.14 32.08 -5.80
CA HIS A 651 -8.65 33.25 -6.53
C HIS A 651 -9.79 34.22 -6.83
#